data_AF-A0A6G0I686-F1
#
_entry.id   AF-A0A6G0I686-F1
#
_cell.length_a   1.000
_cell.length_b   1.000
_cell.length_c   1.000
_cell.angle_alpha   90.00
_cell.angle_beta   90.00
_cell.angle_gamma   90.00
#
_symmetry.space_group_name_H-M   'P 1'
#
loop_
_entity.id
_entity.type
_entity.pdbx_description
1 polymer ?
#
loop_
_entity_poly.entity_id
_entity_poly.type
_entity_poly.pdbx_seq_one_letter_code
_entity_poly.pdbx_strand_id
1 'polypeptide(L)'
;MLLSHVEIWTGCWEYVSRPYTVLICSLGAALCYLWGRKCQPPTVVSSKTFGAFLKKHCPVVTEVFTPTPWCWGGRFQTLVFALLKSKPPVTYRNELIRTVDGGQLSLDWVDNHDNATYPESSTRPTVLILPGLTGNSKQSYVRHSIHQASRRGYRCVVFNNRGVAGEELLTPVTYCAASTADLEHVVSYVKGLYPHAPVLGAGVSFGGMLLLNYLARKRTESGLVAGITISVPWDTMKSAASMEEPLNWLLFNKFLTRGLCSAVTRHRKVLEKVVDIDYVLKSQTIREFDERFTSLMFGYKTCTDYYNDASPYKRLPSTTVPILCLNAADDPFSPHYAFPVSIVQDLPNVALVMTAHGGHMAFLQGMFPRGEGFMDRLVAGRIFIVSPDPHTQPAVMEKQVEDLKQQLEKQCLINRELQRQNKDLEKRLQEKEKFLQDLQSQYHDLEFPSQSGNEIEPEVRKSRAAVIAPEPIPETLEITRTRVKKTSSETNLIVKAIQKNDFLSRLDDEQTAMMVDLLSVFNFKPGEDVIKEGSEGDSMYIVASGELVVTQAGRDLRTLTTGDVFGELAILYNCKRTATVKAKTKVRLWSMERQTYRTIITNKSKKKREQLLGFLKTSRTLKDLNDVQLSKIIDSMEEVKYQDKDVIVREGAEANTFYIILKGEVLVTKNVNGHQKQIRRMGKGEHFGEQALIREVLRTATCTADGPVTCFSIDKEVFEETIPIEHLELFDDSKVLQEAQAPEKSSPSSTLRFKDLVPVLYQEGRYQGDNVTLGVGGFGRVELMTTVNHGAYYAVKRVSKKNIVAKRQEEHMLFEKAILKSIQCDFIVRLHAAFKDTRYIHMVMEFCAGGEIWTKLKEVGRFDEPVAVFCTACVVEAYAYLHKKNIMYRDLKPENLMLDAKGYVKLVDFGFAKMMVRGEKTYSFVGTPEYMAPEIIKNQGHDFAVDFWSLGVLIFELLVGSPPFSSSEPQKIYAKILDGVLKYPPYLSEAAKSIISKLCRPRPGQRLGNTKNGIKDVRHHRWFSSMNWHKLRVGQLNAPTVRLIRKGPCYINFDRFPADQTKAEEEFSGWDRDF
;
A
#
# COMPACT_ATOMS: atom_id res chain seq x y z
N MET A 1 -28.82 -29.17 57.87
CA MET A 1 -27.85 -29.31 56.77
C MET A 1 -28.37 -28.50 55.60
N LEU A 2 -27.93 -27.25 55.49
CA LEU A 2 -28.23 -26.37 54.35
C LEU A 2 -27.03 -26.46 53.42
N LEU A 3 -27.17 -27.21 52.32
CA LEU A 3 -26.19 -27.18 51.23
C LEU A 3 -26.14 -25.76 50.66
N SER A 4 -24.94 -25.27 50.41
CA SER A 4 -24.73 -23.92 49.90
C SER A 4 -25.29 -23.80 48.49
N HIS A 5 -25.83 -22.63 48.11
CA HIS A 5 -26.31 -22.36 46.76
C HIS A 5 -25.27 -22.73 45.68
N VAL A 6 -23.97 -22.66 46.00
CA VAL A 6 -22.89 -23.00 45.08
C VAL A 6 -22.86 -24.50 44.74
N GLU A 7 -23.11 -25.39 45.72
CA GLU A 7 -23.07 -26.85 45.53
C GLU A 7 -24.24 -27.35 44.66
N ILE A 8 -25.40 -26.71 44.78
CA ILE A 8 -26.57 -26.98 43.94
C ILE A 8 -26.28 -26.57 42.49
N TRP A 9 -25.66 -25.40 42.28
CA TRP A 9 -25.30 -24.90 40.95
C TRP A 9 -24.19 -25.73 40.29
N THR A 10 -23.19 -26.22 41.04
CA THR A 10 -22.16 -27.12 40.50
C THR A 10 -22.74 -28.48 40.13
N GLY A 11 -23.63 -29.05 40.94
CA GLY A 11 -24.31 -30.31 40.64
C GLY A 11 -25.24 -30.20 39.43
N CYS A 12 -26.00 -29.11 39.31
CA CYS A 12 -26.81 -28.84 38.12
C CYS A 12 -25.93 -28.63 36.87
N TRP A 13 -24.80 -27.94 36.98
CA TRP A 13 -23.89 -27.72 35.87
C TRP A 13 -23.23 -29.03 35.40
N GLU A 14 -22.83 -29.92 36.30
CA GLU A 14 -22.33 -31.26 35.95
C GLU A 14 -23.40 -32.13 35.28
N TYR A 15 -24.66 -32.01 35.66
CA TYR A 15 -25.76 -32.73 35.01
C TYR A 15 -26.10 -32.20 33.62
N VAL A 16 -26.08 -30.88 33.43
CA VAL A 16 -26.44 -30.21 32.18
C VAL A 16 -25.29 -30.24 31.16
N SER A 17 -24.03 -30.28 31.60
CA SER A 17 -22.85 -30.32 30.72
C SER A 17 -22.48 -31.73 30.21
N ARG A 18 -23.16 -32.78 30.71
CA ARG A 18 -22.93 -34.16 30.25
C ARG A 18 -23.32 -34.30 28.77
N PRO A 19 -22.50 -34.98 27.94
CA PRO A 19 -22.71 -35.07 26.49
C PRO A 19 -24.09 -35.59 26.09
N TYR A 20 -24.63 -36.55 26.84
CA TYR A 20 -25.94 -37.14 26.62
C TYR A 20 -27.09 -36.20 27.03
N THR A 21 -26.95 -35.42 28.10
CA THR A 21 -27.94 -34.39 28.47
C THR A 21 -27.98 -33.29 27.43
N VAL A 22 -26.81 -32.82 26.97
CA VAL A 22 -26.70 -31.85 25.88
C VAL A 22 -27.32 -32.41 24.60
N LEU A 23 -27.07 -33.69 24.27
CA LEU A 23 -27.64 -34.34 23.09
C LEU A 23 -29.17 -34.47 23.17
N ILE A 24 -29.72 -34.90 24.32
CA ILE A 24 -31.16 -35.06 24.54
C ILE A 24 -31.86 -33.70 24.55
N CYS A 25 -31.30 -32.69 25.21
CA CYS A 25 -31.82 -31.33 25.19
C CYS A 25 -31.75 -30.73 23.77
N SER A 26 -30.68 -31.00 23.02
CA SER A 26 -30.54 -30.54 21.63
C SER A 26 -31.52 -31.24 20.69
N LEU A 27 -31.74 -32.55 20.86
CA LEU A 27 -32.75 -33.32 20.11
C LEU A 27 -34.17 -32.87 20.48
N GLY A 28 -34.45 -32.65 21.76
CA GLY A 28 -35.73 -32.12 22.25
C GLY A 28 -36.00 -30.72 21.70
N ALA A 29 -35.02 -29.82 21.74
CA ALA A 29 -35.11 -28.49 21.14
C ALA A 29 -35.29 -28.55 19.61
N ALA A 30 -34.59 -29.47 18.93
CA ALA A 30 -34.75 -29.70 17.50
C ALA A 30 -36.16 -30.18 17.15
N LEU A 31 -36.71 -31.13 17.92
CA LEU A 31 -38.07 -31.65 17.73
C LEU A 31 -39.12 -30.58 18.04
N CYS A 32 -38.98 -29.82 19.13
CA CYS A 32 -39.84 -28.68 19.45
C CYS A 32 -39.80 -27.60 18.36
N TYR A 33 -38.63 -27.32 17.79
CA TYR A 33 -38.49 -26.38 16.67
C TYR A 33 -39.15 -26.92 15.39
N LEU A 34 -38.94 -28.19 15.05
CA LEU A 34 -39.57 -28.82 13.89
C LEU A 34 -41.11 -28.84 14.02
N TRP A 35 -41.63 -29.01 15.23
CA TRP A 35 -43.07 -28.96 15.54
C TRP A 35 -43.62 -27.52 15.56
N GLY A 36 -42.88 -26.56 16.11
CA GLY A 36 -43.26 -25.15 16.23
C GLY A 36 -43.03 -24.31 14.96
N ARG A 37 -42.44 -24.91 13.92
CA ARG A 37 -42.08 -24.23 12.67
C ARG A 37 -43.32 -23.81 11.89
N LYS A 38 -43.56 -22.51 11.81
CA LYS A 38 -44.64 -21.94 10.98
C LYS A 38 -44.24 -21.93 9.50
N CYS A 39 -44.64 -22.96 8.76
CA CYS A 39 -44.63 -22.97 7.30
C CYS A 39 -45.90 -22.26 6.79
N GLN A 40 -45.84 -20.94 6.69
CA GLN A 40 -46.97 -20.11 6.26
C GLN A 40 -46.60 -19.27 5.03
N PRO A 41 -47.56 -18.92 4.18
CA PRO A 41 -47.33 -17.91 3.15
C PRO A 41 -46.93 -16.59 3.83
N PRO A 42 -46.05 -15.79 3.21
CA PRO A 42 -45.65 -14.53 3.79
C PRO A 42 -46.84 -13.58 3.89
N THR A 43 -46.86 -12.77 4.95
CA THR A 43 -47.87 -11.73 5.12
C THR A 43 -47.55 -10.57 4.20
N VAL A 44 -48.49 -10.21 3.31
CA VAL A 44 -48.33 -9.08 2.39
C VAL A 44 -49.17 -7.91 2.90
N VAL A 45 -48.50 -6.83 3.30
CA VAL A 45 -49.09 -5.56 3.71
C VAL A 45 -48.96 -4.58 2.54
N SER A 46 -50.08 -4.16 1.98
CA SER A 46 -50.15 -3.20 0.87
C SER A 46 -51.56 -2.64 0.73
N SER A 47 -51.72 -1.60 -0.08
CA SER A 47 -53.04 -1.23 -0.58
C SER A 47 -53.72 -2.39 -1.34
N LYS A 48 -55.05 -2.39 -1.41
CA LYS A 48 -55.84 -3.45 -2.06
C LYS A 48 -55.47 -3.62 -3.53
N THR A 49 -55.29 -2.51 -4.25
CA THR A 49 -54.97 -2.47 -5.68
C THR A 49 -53.57 -3.01 -5.95
N PHE A 50 -52.57 -2.53 -5.21
CA PHE A 50 -51.20 -2.99 -5.38
C PHE A 50 -51.00 -4.43 -4.93
N GLY A 51 -51.69 -4.86 -3.87
CA GLY A 51 -51.69 -6.25 -3.42
C GLY A 51 -52.26 -7.21 -4.46
N ALA A 52 -53.35 -6.84 -5.14
CA ALA A 52 -53.91 -7.64 -6.24
C ALA A 52 -52.93 -7.72 -7.42
N PHE A 53 -52.29 -6.60 -7.78
CA PHE A 53 -51.26 -6.54 -8.80
C PHE A 53 -50.08 -7.49 -8.48
N LEU A 54 -49.58 -7.46 -7.23
CA LEU A 54 -48.48 -8.33 -6.79
C LEU A 54 -48.83 -9.81 -6.85
N LYS A 55 -50.03 -10.20 -6.41
CA LYS A 55 -50.48 -11.60 -6.48
C LYS A 55 -50.57 -12.11 -7.92
N LYS A 56 -50.94 -11.24 -8.86
CA LYS A 56 -51.05 -11.57 -10.29
C LYS A 56 -49.67 -11.64 -10.98
N HIS A 57 -48.77 -10.71 -10.68
CA HIS A 57 -47.52 -10.54 -11.44
C HIS A 57 -46.25 -11.03 -10.70
N CYS A 58 -46.34 -11.34 -9.41
CA CYS A 58 -45.23 -11.84 -8.60
C CYS A 58 -45.70 -13.02 -7.72
N PRO A 59 -45.94 -14.22 -8.29
CA PRO A 59 -46.54 -15.35 -7.55
C PRO A 59 -45.73 -15.79 -6.32
N VAL A 60 -44.42 -15.51 -6.30
CA VAL A 60 -43.51 -15.79 -5.17
C VAL A 60 -44.03 -15.18 -3.84
N VAL A 61 -44.76 -14.07 -3.87
CA VAL A 61 -45.33 -13.45 -2.65
C VAL A 61 -46.50 -14.24 -2.05
N THR A 62 -47.00 -15.25 -2.74
CA THR A 62 -48.08 -16.14 -2.27
C THR A 62 -47.60 -17.54 -1.93
N GLU A 63 -46.35 -17.86 -2.27
CA GLU A 63 -45.78 -19.18 -2.02
C GLU A 63 -45.41 -19.37 -0.54
N VAL A 64 -45.59 -20.58 -0.03
CA VAL A 64 -45.22 -20.92 1.35
C VAL A 64 -43.71 -20.91 1.49
N PHE A 65 -43.19 -20.01 2.33
CA PHE A 65 -41.77 -20.01 2.68
C PHE A 65 -41.47 -21.10 3.71
N THR A 66 -40.55 -22.02 3.37
CA THR A 66 -40.16 -23.13 4.22
C THR A 66 -38.67 -23.01 4.60
N PRO A 67 -38.32 -22.56 5.82
CA PRO A 67 -36.93 -22.36 6.22
C PRO A 67 -36.10 -23.67 6.24
N THR A 68 -34.78 -23.61 6.30
CA THR A 68 -33.97 -24.85 6.37
C THR A 68 -34.22 -25.59 7.70
N PRO A 69 -34.62 -26.89 7.70
CA PRO A 69 -35.10 -27.58 8.90
C PRO A 69 -34.14 -27.63 10.09
N TRP A 70 -32.84 -27.76 9.84
CA TRP A 70 -31.80 -27.81 10.87
C TRP A 70 -31.22 -26.42 11.20
N CYS A 71 -31.70 -25.35 10.55
CA CYS A 71 -31.18 -24.00 10.74
C CYS A 71 -32.11 -23.19 11.66
N TRP A 72 -31.86 -23.26 12.97
CA TRP A 72 -32.73 -22.75 14.03
C TRP A 72 -32.68 -21.21 14.18
N GLY A 73 -33.77 -20.54 13.83
CA GLY A 73 -33.98 -19.10 14.07
C GLY A 73 -33.12 -18.16 13.22
N GLY A 74 -33.52 -16.88 13.17
CA GLY A 74 -32.94 -15.90 12.24
C GLY A 74 -31.45 -15.60 12.44
N ARG A 75 -30.95 -15.63 13.69
CA ARG A 75 -29.51 -15.45 13.97
C ARG A 75 -28.66 -16.54 13.33
N PHE A 76 -29.05 -17.80 13.52
CA PHE A 76 -28.32 -18.94 12.97
C PHE A 76 -28.46 -19.00 11.45
N GLN A 77 -29.63 -18.69 10.89
CA GLN A 77 -29.81 -18.57 9.43
C GLN A 77 -28.86 -17.52 8.84
N THR A 78 -28.70 -16.37 9.49
CA THR A 78 -27.78 -15.31 9.07
C THR A 78 -26.32 -15.80 9.05
N LEU A 79 -25.88 -16.50 10.11
CA LEU A 79 -24.51 -17.03 10.21
C LEU A 79 -24.26 -18.16 9.22
N VAL A 80 -25.20 -19.11 9.10
CA VAL A 80 -25.11 -20.25 8.19
C VAL A 80 -25.08 -19.78 6.74
N PHE A 81 -25.88 -18.77 6.38
CA PHE A 81 -25.85 -18.18 5.05
C PHE A 81 -24.46 -17.64 4.69
N ALA A 82 -23.81 -16.94 5.63
CA ALA A 82 -22.46 -16.42 5.42
C ALA A 82 -21.39 -17.51 5.22
N LEU A 83 -21.58 -18.71 5.78
CA LEU A 83 -20.62 -19.82 5.75
C LEU A 83 -20.88 -20.85 4.64
N LEU A 84 -22.14 -21.20 4.37
CA LEU A 84 -22.51 -22.37 3.56
C LEU A 84 -23.12 -22.03 2.20
N LYS A 85 -23.54 -20.78 1.94
CA LYS A 85 -24.09 -20.41 0.62
C LYS A 85 -22.99 -20.41 -0.43
N SER A 86 -23.28 -21.04 -1.58
CA SER A 86 -22.36 -21.11 -2.71
C SER A 86 -22.04 -19.71 -3.27
N LYS A 87 -21.03 -19.59 -4.13
CA LYS A 87 -20.73 -18.33 -4.84
C LYS A 87 -20.70 -18.63 -6.34
N PRO A 88 -21.80 -18.40 -7.08
CA PRO A 88 -21.84 -18.72 -8.50
C PRO A 88 -20.78 -17.90 -9.26
N PRO A 89 -20.16 -18.44 -10.32
CA PRO A 89 -19.23 -17.68 -11.15
C PRO A 89 -19.99 -16.55 -11.87
N VAL A 90 -19.45 -15.34 -11.79
CA VAL A 90 -19.96 -14.12 -12.43
C VAL A 90 -18.73 -13.36 -12.88
N THR A 91 -18.70 -12.99 -14.16
CA THR A 91 -17.65 -12.18 -14.78
C THR A 91 -18.16 -10.76 -14.91
N TYR A 92 -17.42 -9.80 -14.38
CA TYR A 92 -17.79 -8.40 -14.35
C TYR A 92 -16.95 -7.59 -15.33
N ARG A 93 -17.58 -6.60 -15.97
CA ARG A 93 -16.88 -5.46 -16.56
C ARG A 93 -16.89 -4.33 -15.52
N ASN A 94 -15.73 -4.06 -14.93
CA ASN A 94 -15.58 -2.99 -13.95
C ASN A 94 -15.45 -1.64 -14.66
N GLU A 95 -16.10 -0.61 -14.12
CA GLU A 95 -16.07 0.75 -14.64
C GLU A 95 -15.98 1.74 -13.48
N LEU A 96 -14.98 2.63 -13.52
CA LEU A 96 -14.82 3.69 -12.52
C LEU A 96 -15.44 4.98 -13.05
N ILE A 97 -16.38 5.54 -12.30
CA ILE A 97 -17.01 6.82 -12.63
C ILE A 97 -16.55 7.90 -11.65
N ARG A 98 -16.41 9.13 -12.16
CA ARG A 98 -16.03 10.30 -11.37
C ARG A 98 -17.26 10.97 -10.81
N THR A 99 -17.22 11.32 -9.53
CA THR A 99 -18.32 12.02 -8.87
C THR A 99 -18.13 13.53 -8.95
N VAL A 100 -19.22 14.27 -8.75
CA VAL A 100 -19.25 15.75 -8.87
C VAL A 100 -18.28 16.47 -7.93
N ASP A 101 -17.95 15.88 -6.78
CA ASP A 101 -16.98 16.40 -5.81
C ASP A 101 -15.52 16.05 -6.17
N GLY A 102 -15.25 15.44 -7.33
CA GLY A 102 -13.93 14.99 -7.76
C GLY A 102 -13.53 13.61 -7.23
N GLY A 103 -14.42 12.95 -6.47
CA GLY A 103 -14.27 11.58 -6.01
C GLY A 103 -14.41 10.55 -7.13
N GLN A 104 -14.40 9.27 -6.76
CA GLN A 104 -14.66 8.17 -7.68
C GLN A 104 -15.40 7.03 -6.99
N LEU A 105 -16.20 6.30 -7.78
CA LEU A 105 -16.87 5.08 -7.34
C LEU A 105 -16.87 4.05 -8.47
N SER A 106 -17.11 2.78 -8.11
CA SER A 106 -16.97 1.65 -9.03
C SER A 106 -18.31 0.99 -9.36
N LEU A 107 -18.57 0.78 -10.64
CA LEU A 107 -19.70 0.03 -11.17
C LEU A 107 -19.23 -1.30 -11.76
N ASP A 108 -19.83 -2.41 -11.32
CA ASP A 108 -19.56 -3.73 -11.90
C ASP A 108 -20.72 -4.18 -12.79
N TRP A 109 -20.48 -4.29 -14.08
CA TRP A 109 -21.48 -4.59 -15.08
C TRP A 109 -21.50 -6.06 -15.48
N VAL A 110 -22.70 -6.57 -15.72
CA VAL A 110 -22.97 -7.82 -16.43
C VAL A 110 -23.97 -7.52 -17.53
N ASP A 111 -23.44 -7.34 -18.74
CA ASP A 111 -24.20 -6.77 -19.85
C ASP A 111 -25.21 -7.75 -20.50
N ASN A 112 -24.98 -9.06 -20.35
CA ASN A 112 -25.84 -10.15 -20.84
C ASN A 112 -26.14 -10.05 -22.35
N HIS A 113 -25.08 -9.97 -23.17
CA HIS A 113 -25.16 -9.65 -24.61
C HIS A 113 -25.91 -10.69 -25.45
N ASP A 114 -25.81 -11.98 -25.11
CA ASP A 114 -26.28 -13.10 -25.96
C ASP A 114 -27.70 -13.60 -25.61
N ASN A 115 -28.58 -12.73 -25.10
CA ASN A 115 -29.90 -13.17 -24.63
C ASN A 115 -31.01 -13.03 -25.69
N ALA A 116 -31.67 -14.16 -26.00
CA ALA A 116 -32.78 -14.21 -26.97
C ALA A 116 -34.04 -13.44 -26.54
N THR A 117 -34.24 -13.19 -25.23
CA THR A 117 -35.44 -12.50 -24.71
C THR A 117 -35.38 -10.98 -24.93
N TYR A 118 -34.17 -10.41 -24.84
CA TYR A 118 -33.91 -8.97 -25.02
C TYR A 118 -32.67 -8.80 -25.92
N PRO A 119 -32.84 -9.01 -27.24
CA PRO A 119 -31.72 -9.01 -28.19
C PRO A 119 -31.11 -7.61 -28.34
N GLU A 120 -31.93 -6.57 -28.28
CA GLU A 120 -31.48 -5.18 -28.38
C GLU A 120 -30.86 -4.68 -27.07
N SER A 121 -29.61 -4.23 -27.15
CA SER A 121 -28.86 -3.71 -25.99
C SER A 121 -29.42 -2.38 -25.45
N SER A 122 -30.03 -1.55 -26.32
CA SER A 122 -30.53 -0.20 -25.99
C SER A 122 -31.81 -0.21 -25.13
N THR A 123 -32.64 -1.24 -25.26
CA THR A 123 -33.94 -1.39 -24.58
C THR A 123 -33.92 -2.45 -23.48
N ARG A 124 -32.80 -3.19 -23.33
CA ARG A 124 -32.65 -4.27 -22.36
C ARG A 124 -32.88 -3.77 -20.92
N PRO A 125 -33.82 -4.38 -20.17
CA PRO A 125 -34.03 -4.04 -18.76
C PRO A 125 -32.74 -4.17 -17.95
N THR A 126 -32.46 -3.17 -17.13
CA THR A 126 -31.22 -3.06 -16.34
C THR A 126 -31.54 -3.05 -14.85
N VAL A 127 -30.95 -3.98 -14.09
CA VAL A 127 -31.07 -4.06 -12.63
C VAL A 127 -29.86 -3.41 -11.97
N LEU A 128 -30.09 -2.30 -11.28
CA LEU A 128 -29.12 -1.62 -10.42
C LEU A 128 -29.17 -2.23 -9.03
N ILE A 129 -28.10 -2.91 -8.64
CA ILE A 129 -27.98 -3.65 -7.38
C ILE A 129 -27.18 -2.83 -6.37
N LEU A 130 -27.78 -2.56 -5.21
CA LEU A 130 -27.19 -1.82 -4.11
C LEU A 130 -26.87 -2.77 -2.94
N PRO A 131 -25.59 -3.06 -2.67
CA PRO A 131 -25.19 -3.97 -1.61
C PRO A 131 -25.35 -3.36 -0.21
N GLY A 132 -25.24 -4.21 0.82
CA GLY A 132 -25.27 -3.81 2.23
C GLY A 132 -24.02 -3.03 2.69
N LEU A 133 -23.99 -2.65 3.97
CA LEU A 133 -23.05 -1.68 4.56
C LEU A 133 -21.57 -1.94 4.24
N THR A 134 -21.14 -3.21 4.33
CA THR A 134 -19.77 -3.66 4.03
C THR A 134 -19.72 -4.56 2.77
N GLY A 135 -20.79 -4.54 1.97
CA GLY A 135 -20.97 -5.37 0.79
C GLY A 135 -20.42 -4.76 -0.49
N ASN A 136 -20.11 -5.62 -1.46
CA ASN A 136 -19.72 -5.26 -2.82
C ASN A 136 -20.14 -6.39 -3.80
N SER A 137 -19.81 -6.24 -5.08
CA SER A 137 -20.11 -7.22 -6.14
C SER A 137 -19.62 -8.66 -5.90
N LYS A 138 -18.69 -8.88 -4.97
CA LYS A 138 -18.14 -10.21 -4.66
C LYS A 138 -18.98 -10.99 -3.65
N GLN A 139 -19.98 -10.36 -3.03
CA GLN A 139 -20.82 -11.02 -2.02
C GLN A 139 -21.74 -12.08 -2.62
N SER A 140 -21.99 -13.17 -1.87
CA SER A 140 -22.75 -14.33 -2.37
C SER A 140 -24.18 -13.96 -2.79
N TYR A 141 -24.88 -13.13 -1.99
CA TYR A 141 -26.25 -12.68 -2.31
C TYR A 141 -26.31 -11.81 -3.58
N VAL A 142 -25.28 -10.98 -3.82
CA VAL A 142 -25.20 -10.14 -5.03
C VAL A 142 -25.02 -11.03 -6.25
N ARG A 143 -24.10 -12.00 -6.19
CA ARG A 143 -23.81 -12.93 -7.30
C ARG A 143 -25.01 -13.82 -7.64
N HIS A 144 -25.75 -14.29 -6.63
CA HIS A 144 -27.00 -15.02 -6.85
C HIS A 144 -28.07 -14.15 -7.50
N SER A 145 -28.24 -12.91 -7.02
CA SER A 145 -29.20 -11.95 -7.61
C SER A 145 -28.87 -11.68 -9.08
N ILE A 146 -27.60 -11.48 -9.42
CA ILE A 146 -27.14 -11.28 -10.80
C ILE A 146 -27.39 -12.52 -11.64
N HIS A 147 -27.04 -13.70 -11.13
CA HIS A 147 -27.24 -14.95 -11.86
C HIS A 147 -28.71 -15.16 -12.23
N GLN A 148 -29.63 -14.84 -11.31
CA GLN A 148 -31.07 -14.92 -11.57
C GLN A 148 -31.56 -13.86 -12.56
N ALA A 149 -31.16 -12.60 -12.38
CA ALA A 149 -31.53 -11.53 -13.29
C ALA A 149 -30.99 -11.78 -14.71
N SER A 150 -29.77 -12.31 -14.83
CA SER A 150 -29.15 -12.65 -16.11
C SER A 150 -29.88 -13.80 -16.81
N ARG A 151 -30.34 -14.83 -16.07
CA ARG A 151 -31.18 -15.92 -16.63
C ARG A 151 -32.51 -15.43 -17.17
N ARG A 152 -33.01 -14.28 -16.70
CA ARG A 152 -34.21 -13.61 -17.22
C ARG A 152 -33.91 -12.63 -18.36
N GLY A 153 -32.66 -12.51 -18.78
CA GLY A 153 -32.25 -11.65 -19.89
C GLY A 153 -31.94 -10.21 -19.51
N TYR A 154 -31.87 -9.88 -18.22
CA TYR A 154 -31.59 -8.52 -17.79
C TYR A 154 -30.09 -8.23 -17.81
N ARG A 155 -29.76 -6.95 -18.03
CA ARG A 155 -28.45 -6.37 -17.70
C ARG A 155 -28.40 -6.14 -16.20
N CYS A 156 -27.26 -6.39 -15.56
CA CYS A 156 -27.06 -6.05 -14.16
C CYS A 156 -25.91 -5.05 -14.00
N VAL A 157 -26.06 -4.11 -13.08
CA VAL A 157 -25.00 -3.19 -12.67
C VAL A 157 -24.97 -3.14 -11.15
N VAL A 158 -23.81 -3.41 -10.55
CA VAL A 158 -23.64 -3.32 -9.10
C VAL A 158 -23.03 -1.96 -8.76
N PHE A 159 -23.72 -1.22 -7.90
CA PHE A 159 -23.24 0.03 -7.34
C PHE A 159 -22.34 -0.26 -6.14
N ASN A 160 -21.02 -0.18 -6.32
CA ASN A 160 -20.10 -0.31 -5.20
C ASN A 160 -19.88 1.06 -4.55
N ASN A 161 -20.21 1.16 -3.26
CA ASN A 161 -19.95 2.32 -2.43
C ASN A 161 -18.46 2.71 -2.42
N ARG A 162 -18.18 4.02 -2.38
CA ARG A 162 -16.82 4.58 -2.36
C ARG A 162 -15.92 3.93 -1.31
N GLY A 163 -14.77 3.43 -1.73
CA GLY A 163 -13.73 2.84 -0.90
C GLY A 163 -13.96 1.37 -0.50
N VAL A 164 -15.02 0.71 -1.00
CA VAL A 164 -15.44 -0.63 -0.56
C VAL A 164 -15.08 -1.74 -1.56
N ALA A 165 -14.94 -1.45 -2.85
CA ALA A 165 -14.62 -2.45 -3.88
C ALA A 165 -13.11 -2.59 -4.20
N GLY A 166 -12.25 -1.81 -3.54
CA GLY A 166 -10.78 -1.87 -3.67
C GLY A 166 -10.18 -0.67 -4.40
N GLU A 167 -11.01 0.20 -4.94
CA GLU A 167 -10.66 1.52 -5.47
C GLU A 167 -10.14 2.47 -4.37
N GLU A 168 -9.24 3.38 -4.76
CA GLU A 168 -8.72 4.40 -3.86
C GLU A 168 -9.79 5.45 -3.57
N LEU A 169 -9.95 5.80 -2.30
CA LEU A 169 -10.83 6.88 -1.89
C LEU A 169 -10.13 8.22 -2.19
N LEU A 170 -10.66 9.02 -3.12
CA LEU A 170 -10.01 10.27 -3.57
C LEU A 170 -10.48 11.52 -2.82
N THR A 171 -11.76 11.54 -2.42
CA THR A 171 -12.33 12.57 -1.54
C THR A 171 -12.72 11.92 -0.24
N PRO A 172 -12.78 12.66 0.88
CA PRO A 172 -13.06 12.03 2.16
C PRO A 172 -14.50 11.50 2.29
N VAL A 173 -15.39 11.77 1.33
CA VAL A 173 -16.78 11.30 1.31
C VAL A 173 -16.84 9.78 1.12
N THR A 174 -17.42 9.08 2.10
CA THR A 174 -17.68 7.63 2.05
C THR A 174 -19.16 7.33 1.77
N TYR A 175 -19.64 6.12 2.06
CA TYR A 175 -21.08 5.84 2.00
C TYR A 175 -21.84 6.40 3.21
N CYS A 176 -23.12 6.73 2.99
CA CYS A 176 -24.04 7.21 4.02
C CYS A 176 -25.48 6.84 3.63
N ALA A 177 -26.26 6.28 4.57
CA ALA A 177 -27.64 5.86 4.29
C ALA A 177 -28.57 7.05 4.00
N ALA A 178 -28.23 8.23 4.52
CA ALA A 178 -29.00 9.45 4.37
C ALA A 178 -28.56 10.28 3.16
N SER A 179 -27.38 10.06 2.56
CA SER A 179 -26.94 10.82 1.39
C SER A 179 -27.19 10.03 0.10
N THR A 180 -28.02 10.58 -0.79
CA THR A 180 -28.44 9.93 -2.04
C THR A 180 -27.65 10.40 -3.26
N ALA A 181 -26.75 11.36 -3.11
CA ALA A 181 -26.06 12.03 -4.21
C ALA A 181 -25.29 11.08 -5.14
N ASP A 182 -24.59 10.09 -4.58
CA ASP A 182 -23.87 9.10 -5.39
C ASP A 182 -24.81 8.21 -6.19
N LEU A 183 -25.92 7.79 -5.59
CA LEU A 183 -26.93 6.99 -6.27
C LEU A 183 -27.62 7.80 -7.37
N GLU A 184 -27.90 9.07 -7.13
CA GLU A 184 -28.43 10.02 -8.12
C GLU A 184 -27.52 10.11 -9.34
N HIS A 185 -26.22 10.29 -9.10
CA HIS A 185 -25.22 10.37 -10.15
C HIS A 185 -25.15 9.05 -10.96
N VAL A 186 -25.19 7.90 -10.28
CA VAL A 186 -25.16 6.59 -10.92
C VAL A 186 -26.41 6.32 -11.76
N VAL A 187 -27.60 6.63 -11.24
CA VAL A 187 -28.84 6.44 -12.00
C VAL A 187 -28.85 7.34 -13.24
N SER A 188 -28.41 8.60 -13.10
CA SER A 188 -28.25 9.52 -14.23
C SER A 188 -27.25 8.98 -15.27
N TYR A 189 -26.12 8.45 -14.82
CA TYR A 189 -25.11 7.84 -15.69
C TYR A 189 -25.64 6.63 -16.46
N VAL A 190 -26.28 5.69 -15.77
CA VAL A 190 -26.87 4.48 -16.37
C VAL A 190 -27.96 4.87 -17.39
N LYS A 191 -28.79 5.87 -17.07
CA LYS A 191 -29.80 6.39 -17.99
C LYS A 191 -29.20 7.16 -19.18
N GLY A 192 -28.07 7.84 -19.00
CA GLY A 192 -27.33 8.46 -20.10
C GLY A 192 -26.80 7.43 -21.10
N LEU A 193 -26.30 6.30 -20.61
CA LEU A 193 -25.83 5.20 -21.46
C LEU A 193 -26.98 4.46 -22.16
N TYR A 194 -28.10 4.25 -21.47
CA TYR A 194 -29.25 3.51 -21.98
C TYR A 194 -30.56 4.25 -21.71
N PRO A 195 -30.88 5.30 -22.50
CA PRO A 195 -32.04 6.16 -22.23
C PRO A 195 -33.38 5.41 -22.27
N HIS A 196 -33.51 4.46 -23.21
CA HIS A 196 -34.73 3.70 -23.46
C HIS A 196 -34.85 2.42 -22.62
N ALA A 197 -33.80 2.01 -21.92
CA ALA A 197 -33.84 0.83 -21.06
C ALA A 197 -34.61 1.12 -19.75
N PRO A 198 -35.55 0.26 -19.33
CA PRO A 198 -36.13 0.35 -18.00
C PRO A 198 -35.07 0.01 -16.95
N VAL A 199 -34.90 0.86 -15.93
CA VAL A 199 -33.91 0.68 -14.86
C VAL A 199 -34.62 0.36 -13.55
N LEU A 200 -34.14 -0.67 -12.87
CA LEU A 200 -34.79 -1.31 -11.72
C LEU A 200 -33.84 -1.24 -10.52
N GLY A 201 -34.32 -0.81 -9.36
CA GLY A 201 -33.50 -0.75 -8.15
C GLY A 201 -33.64 -2.02 -7.31
N ALA A 202 -32.54 -2.65 -6.92
CA ALA A 202 -32.53 -3.78 -5.99
C ALA A 202 -31.57 -3.53 -4.83
N GLY A 203 -32.10 -3.18 -3.65
CA GLY A 203 -31.30 -2.84 -2.48
C GLY A 203 -31.35 -3.88 -1.37
N VAL A 204 -30.21 -4.22 -0.77
CA VAL A 204 -30.15 -5.20 0.32
C VAL A 204 -29.62 -4.53 1.59
N SER A 205 -30.32 -4.72 2.71
CA SER A 205 -29.94 -4.14 4.02
C SER A 205 -29.74 -2.62 3.90
N PHE A 206 -28.56 -2.11 4.24
CA PHE A 206 -28.16 -0.71 4.05
C PHE A 206 -28.43 -0.18 2.62
N GLY A 207 -28.14 -0.96 1.57
CA GLY A 207 -28.42 -0.56 0.19
C GLY A 207 -29.92 -0.39 -0.09
N GLY A 208 -30.78 -1.10 0.63
CA GLY A 208 -32.23 -0.92 0.57
C GLY A 208 -32.70 0.35 1.27
N MET A 209 -32.04 0.75 2.38
CA MET A 209 -32.32 2.04 3.01
C MET A 209 -31.99 3.21 2.07
N LEU A 210 -30.82 3.14 1.42
CA LEU A 210 -30.38 4.14 0.46
C LEU A 210 -31.35 4.25 -0.73
N LEU A 211 -31.81 3.11 -1.26
CA LEU A 211 -32.79 3.06 -2.35
C LEU A 211 -34.13 3.69 -1.95
N LEU A 212 -34.66 3.38 -0.76
CA LEU A 212 -35.92 3.95 -0.29
C LEU A 212 -35.81 5.46 -0.06
N ASN A 213 -34.72 5.93 0.54
CA ASN A 213 -34.46 7.37 0.71
C ASN A 213 -34.34 8.09 -0.64
N TYR A 214 -33.69 7.47 -1.63
CA TYR A 214 -33.59 8.00 -2.98
C TYR A 214 -34.94 8.11 -3.68
N LEU A 215 -35.73 7.03 -3.69
CA LEU A 215 -37.05 7.01 -4.32
C LEU A 215 -38.01 8.01 -3.68
N ALA A 216 -37.96 8.15 -2.36
CA ALA A 216 -38.79 9.14 -1.66
C ALA A 216 -38.38 10.59 -1.96
N ARG A 217 -37.09 10.86 -2.21
CA ARG A 217 -36.57 12.20 -2.55
C ARG A 217 -36.83 12.57 -4.00
N LYS A 218 -36.50 11.68 -4.94
CA LYS A 218 -36.63 11.95 -6.38
C LYS A 218 -38.02 11.72 -6.94
N ARG A 219 -38.83 10.88 -6.28
CA ARG A 219 -40.22 10.62 -6.69
C ARG A 219 -40.28 10.21 -8.17
N THR A 220 -41.02 10.95 -8.99
CA THR A 220 -41.18 10.73 -10.44
C THR A 220 -39.90 10.96 -11.24
N GLU A 221 -38.97 11.77 -10.74
CA GLU A 221 -37.68 12.07 -11.39
C GLU A 221 -36.59 11.02 -11.07
N SER A 222 -36.93 9.96 -10.35
CA SER A 222 -35.96 8.95 -9.91
C SER A 222 -35.33 8.16 -11.06
N GLY A 223 -35.89 8.18 -12.27
CA GLY A 223 -35.41 7.39 -13.41
C GLY A 223 -35.54 5.87 -13.24
N LEU A 224 -36.06 5.38 -12.10
CA LEU A 224 -36.31 3.97 -11.83
C LEU A 224 -37.79 3.64 -12.07
N VAL A 225 -38.05 2.49 -12.70
CA VAL A 225 -39.43 2.06 -13.02
C VAL A 225 -40.07 1.25 -11.90
N ALA A 226 -39.25 0.52 -11.13
CA ALA A 226 -39.68 -0.25 -9.96
C ALA A 226 -38.48 -0.54 -9.04
N GLY A 227 -38.76 -0.88 -7.79
CA GLY A 227 -37.77 -1.23 -6.78
C GLY A 227 -38.07 -2.53 -6.05
N ILE A 228 -37.04 -3.19 -5.55
CA ILE A 228 -37.13 -4.24 -4.54
C ILE A 228 -36.12 -4.00 -3.43
N THR A 229 -36.52 -4.21 -2.18
CA THR A 229 -35.59 -4.17 -1.05
C THR A 229 -35.69 -5.39 -0.16
N ILE A 230 -34.56 -5.86 0.38
CA ILE A 230 -34.50 -7.06 1.21
C ILE A 230 -33.81 -6.75 2.54
N SER A 231 -34.43 -7.17 3.65
CA SER A 231 -33.92 -7.04 5.02
C SER A 231 -33.55 -5.60 5.39
N VAL A 232 -34.39 -4.64 5.03
CA VAL A 232 -34.15 -3.21 5.30
C VAL A 232 -34.34 -2.89 6.78
N PRO A 233 -33.35 -2.26 7.45
CA PRO A 233 -33.55 -1.60 8.73
C PRO A 233 -34.45 -0.37 8.57
N TRP A 234 -35.71 -0.48 9.01
CA TRP A 234 -36.71 0.59 8.84
C TRP A 234 -36.48 1.79 9.75
N ASP A 235 -36.10 1.54 11.00
CA ASP A 235 -35.78 2.54 12.01
C ASP A 235 -34.37 2.24 12.51
N THR A 236 -33.43 3.13 12.20
CA THR A 236 -32.00 2.93 12.51
C THR A 236 -31.72 2.96 14.01
N MET A 237 -32.48 3.73 14.79
CA MET A 237 -32.33 3.79 16.24
C MET A 237 -32.72 2.46 16.89
N LYS A 238 -33.87 1.91 16.48
CA LYS A 238 -34.34 0.59 16.94
C LYS A 238 -33.42 -0.54 16.47
N SER A 239 -32.93 -0.44 15.24
CA SER A 239 -32.02 -1.42 14.66
C SER A 239 -30.68 -1.44 15.39
N ALA A 240 -30.10 -0.26 15.68
CA ALA A 240 -28.89 -0.15 16.49
C ALA A 240 -29.10 -0.68 17.91
N ALA A 241 -30.24 -0.37 18.55
CA ALA A 241 -30.56 -0.91 19.87
C ALA A 241 -30.63 -2.44 19.87
N SER A 242 -31.28 -3.06 18.88
CA SER A 242 -31.32 -4.53 18.79
C SER A 242 -29.94 -5.13 18.50
N MET A 243 -29.12 -4.46 17.69
CA MET A 243 -27.74 -4.89 17.41
C MET A 243 -26.79 -4.74 18.60
N GLU A 244 -27.15 -3.93 19.60
CA GLU A 244 -26.39 -3.73 20.84
C GLU A 244 -26.82 -4.70 21.96
N GLU A 245 -27.88 -5.50 21.76
CA GLU A 245 -28.20 -6.62 22.66
C GLU A 245 -27.01 -7.58 22.77
N PRO A 246 -26.69 -8.14 23.96
CA PRO A 246 -25.43 -8.86 24.19
C PRO A 246 -25.10 -9.95 23.16
N LEU A 247 -26.10 -10.73 22.75
CA LEU A 247 -25.93 -11.81 21.77
C LEU A 247 -25.74 -11.26 20.35
N ASN A 248 -26.52 -10.27 19.93
CA ASN A 248 -26.39 -9.64 18.61
C ASN A 248 -25.09 -8.84 18.49
N TRP A 249 -24.66 -8.20 19.60
CA TRP A 249 -23.42 -7.49 19.68
C TRP A 249 -22.23 -8.43 19.42
N LEU A 250 -22.21 -9.56 20.13
CA LEU A 250 -21.15 -10.56 20.00
C LEU A 250 -21.13 -11.20 18.62
N LEU A 251 -22.29 -11.59 18.08
CA LEU A 251 -22.39 -12.34 16.82
C LEU A 251 -22.22 -11.47 15.57
N PHE A 252 -22.67 -10.20 15.60
CA PHE A 252 -22.76 -9.37 14.40
C PHE A 252 -22.12 -7.99 14.57
N ASN A 253 -22.55 -7.20 15.56
CA ASN A 253 -22.17 -5.79 15.69
C ASN A 253 -20.65 -5.61 15.81
N LYS A 254 -20.00 -6.40 16.67
CA LYS A 254 -18.55 -6.36 16.89
C LYS A 254 -17.77 -6.69 15.62
N PHE A 255 -18.21 -7.68 14.84
CA PHE A 255 -17.55 -8.07 13.60
C PHE A 255 -17.72 -7.01 12.51
N LEU A 256 -18.92 -6.45 12.37
CA LEU A 256 -19.20 -5.39 11.41
C LEU A 256 -18.44 -4.12 11.77
N THR A 257 -18.43 -3.70 13.03
CA THR A 257 -17.68 -2.53 13.52
C THR A 257 -16.19 -2.66 13.21
N ARG A 258 -15.58 -3.84 13.44
CA ARG A 258 -14.20 -4.09 13.04
C ARG A 258 -13.98 -3.97 11.53
N GLY A 259 -14.95 -4.43 10.73
CA GLY A 259 -14.96 -4.26 9.28
C GLY A 259 -14.98 -2.78 8.87
N LEU A 260 -15.82 -1.97 9.52
CA LEU A 260 -15.91 -0.51 9.32
C LEU A 260 -14.58 0.19 9.68
N CYS A 261 -14.02 -0.11 10.85
CA CYS A 261 -12.72 0.43 11.26
C CYS A 261 -11.58 0.02 10.30
N SER A 262 -11.61 -1.20 9.79
CA SER A 262 -10.64 -1.67 8.79
C SER A 262 -10.78 -0.93 7.46
N ALA A 263 -12.00 -0.62 7.03
CA ALA A 263 -12.25 0.17 5.82
C ALA A 263 -11.73 1.60 5.96
N VAL A 264 -11.93 2.25 7.12
CA VAL A 264 -11.36 3.57 7.42
C VAL A 264 -9.82 3.53 7.48
N THR A 265 -9.24 2.51 8.11
CA THR A 265 -7.78 2.33 8.20
C THR A 265 -7.13 2.24 6.81
N ARG A 266 -7.78 1.54 5.87
CA ARG A 266 -7.29 1.39 4.49
C ARG A 266 -7.11 2.74 3.79
N HIS A 267 -7.98 3.71 4.08
CA HIS A 267 -8.01 5.02 3.43
C HIS A 267 -7.57 6.15 4.38
N ARG A 268 -6.78 5.83 5.42
CA ARG A 268 -6.36 6.77 6.47
C ARG A 268 -5.79 8.07 5.92
N LYS A 269 -4.98 8.02 4.86
CA LYS A 269 -4.33 9.20 4.24
C LYS A 269 -5.30 10.30 3.79
N VAL A 270 -6.51 9.92 3.39
CA VAL A 270 -7.53 10.88 2.91
C VAL A 270 -8.46 11.29 4.05
N LEU A 271 -8.82 10.34 4.90
CA LEU A 271 -9.78 10.54 5.99
C LEU A 271 -9.18 11.29 7.19
N GLU A 272 -7.88 11.16 7.46
CA GLU A 272 -7.21 11.84 8.59
C GLU A 272 -7.16 13.37 8.44
N LYS A 273 -7.47 13.89 7.25
CA LYS A 273 -7.56 15.33 6.98
C LYS A 273 -8.81 15.97 7.57
N VAL A 274 -9.85 15.18 7.86
CA VAL A 274 -11.16 15.67 8.30
C VAL A 274 -11.64 15.08 9.62
N VAL A 275 -11.17 13.89 10.02
CA VAL A 275 -11.59 13.22 11.26
C VAL A 275 -10.40 12.60 11.98
N ASP A 276 -10.41 12.61 13.32
CA ASP A 276 -9.45 11.87 14.15
C ASP A 276 -9.66 10.36 14.01
N ILE A 277 -8.84 9.74 13.16
CA ILE A 277 -8.92 8.32 12.87
C ILE A 277 -8.58 7.46 14.09
N ASP A 278 -7.63 7.87 14.93
CA ASP A 278 -7.24 7.05 16.08
C ASP A 278 -8.36 7.00 17.14
N TYR A 279 -9.20 8.03 17.22
CA TYR A 279 -10.43 8.01 18.02
C TYR A 279 -11.52 7.13 17.41
N VAL A 280 -11.72 7.18 16.08
CA VAL A 280 -12.67 6.33 15.35
C VAL A 280 -12.32 4.85 15.49
N LEU A 281 -11.03 4.48 15.45
CA LEU A 281 -10.60 3.09 15.56
C LEU A 281 -10.87 2.43 16.92
N LYS A 282 -11.23 3.22 17.95
CA LYS A 282 -11.64 2.72 19.27
C LYS A 282 -13.10 2.28 19.33
N SER A 283 -13.89 2.44 18.26
CA SER A 283 -15.31 2.09 18.26
C SER A 283 -15.55 0.58 18.42
N GLN A 284 -16.48 0.22 19.30
CA GLN A 284 -16.86 -1.17 19.58
C GLN A 284 -18.26 -1.54 19.07
N THR A 285 -19.08 -0.55 18.73
CA THR A 285 -20.39 -0.73 18.09
C THR A 285 -20.52 0.12 16.82
N ILE A 286 -21.46 -0.26 15.94
CA ILE A 286 -21.78 0.50 14.73
C ILE A 286 -22.25 1.92 15.10
N ARG A 287 -23.00 2.08 16.20
CA ARG A 287 -23.43 3.40 16.71
C ARG A 287 -22.26 4.27 17.11
N GLU A 288 -21.29 3.73 17.85
CA GLU A 288 -20.06 4.46 18.20
C GLU A 288 -19.25 4.83 16.95
N PHE A 289 -19.19 3.95 15.96
CA PHE A 289 -18.55 4.24 14.68
C PHE A 289 -19.28 5.38 13.94
N ASP A 290 -20.60 5.31 13.84
CA ASP A 290 -21.41 6.32 13.17
C ASP A 290 -21.37 7.67 13.89
N GLU A 291 -21.29 7.68 15.22
CA GLU A 291 -21.12 8.90 16.01
C GLU A 291 -19.76 9.54 15.77
N ARG A 292 -18.69 8.75 15.81
CA ARG A 292 -17.31 9.25 15.71
C ARG A 292 -16.85 9.51 14.27
N PHE A 293 -17.52 8.92 13.28
CA PHE A 293 -17.11 9.01 11.88
C PHE A 293 -18.24 9.49 10.97
N THR A 294 -19.28 8.68 10.76
CA THR A 294 -20.31 8.94 9.73
C THR A 294 -21.04 10.27 9.95
N SER A 295 -21.42 10.58 11.19
CA SER A 295 -22.16 11.79 11.55
C SER A 295 -21.31 13.05 11.31
N LEU A 296 -20.05 13.03 11.75
CA LEU A 296 -19.10 14.13 11.56
C LEU A 296 -18.79 14.35 10.08
N MET A 297 -18.52 13.26 9.35
CA MET A 297 -18.21 13.28 7.92
C MET A 297 -19.29 13.94 7.07
N PHE A 298 -20.56 13.76 7.44
CA PHE A 298 -21.71 14.32 6.72
C PHE A 298 -22.32 15.56 7.40
N GLY A 299 -21.64 16.13 8.40
CA GLY A 299 -22.03 17.40 9.02
C GLY A 299 -23.25 17.32 9.94
N TYR A 300 -23.61 16.14 10.44
CA TYR A 300 -24.67 15.98 11.45
C TYR A 300 -24.16 16.39 12.83
N LYS A 301 -25.00 17.10 13.59
CA LYS A 301 -24.66 17.53 14.96
C LYS A 301 -24.57 16.36 15.94
N THR A 302 -25.45 15.38 15.78
CA THR A 302 -25.49 14.18 16.63
C THR A 302 -25.74 12.92 15.79
N CYS A 303 -25.32 11.77 16.31
CA CYS A 303 -25.64 10.47 15.71
C CYS A 303 -27.15 10.22 15.61
N THR A 304 -27.91 10.74 16.57
CA THR A 304 -29.38 10.69 16.56
C THR A 304 -29.97 11.45 15.38
N ASP A 305 -29.42 12.62 15.02
CA ASP A 305 -29.87 13.38 13.85
C ASP A 305 -29.61 12.60 12.56
N TYR A 306 -28.43 12.01 12.44
CA TYR A 306 -28.09 11.12 11.32
C TYR A 306 -29.04 9.93 11.23
N TYR A 307 -29.30 9.24 12.34
CA TYR A 307 -30.19 8.06 12.37
C TYR A 307 -31.63 8.44 12.05
N ASN A 308 -32.08 9.60 12.53
CA ASN A 308 -33.39 10.14 12.20
C ASN A 308 -33.55 10.45 10.71
N ASP A 309 -32.49 10.94 10.05
CA ASP A 309 -32.46 11.25 8.63
C ASP A 309 -32.33 9.98 7.75
N ALA A 310 -31.54 9.01 8.21
CA ALA A 310 -31.30 7.75 7.53
C ALA A 310 -32.51 6.79 7.55
N SER A 311 -33.41 6.90 8.53
CA SER A 311 -34.56 6.00 8.74
C SER A 311 -35.61 6.12 7.62
N PRO A 312 -35.80 5.11 6.75
CA PRO A 312 -36.65 5.25 5.56
C PRO A 312 -38.15 5.43 5.85
N TYR A 313 -38.65 4.91 6.98
CA TYR A 313 -40.09 4.88 7.25
C TYR A 313 -40.75 6.28 7.25
N LYS A 314 -39.99 7.32 7.63
CA LYS A 314 -40.47 8.70 7.72
C LYS A 314 -40.76 9.32 6.35
N ARG A 315 -40.02 8.90 5.34
CA ARG A 315 -40.11 9.44 3.97
C ARG A 315 -40.90 8.55 3.02
N LEU A 316 -41.21 7.33 3.46
CA LEU A 316 -41.93 6.33 2.70
C LEU A 316 -43.20 6.85 2.00
N PRO A 317 -44.04 7.73 2.62
CA PRO A 317 -45.22 8.29 1.96
C PRO A 317 -44.94 9.12 0.71
N SER A 318 -43.71 9.62 0.53
CA SER A 318 -43.32 10.35 -0.68
C SER A 318 -42.94 9.44 -1.85
N THR A 319 -42.94 8.12 -1.67
CA THR A 319 -42.49 7.16 -2.68
C THR A 319 -43.55 6.98 -3.77
N THR A 320 -43.27 7.47 -4.98
CA THR A 320 -44.17 7.34 -6.13
C THR A 320 -43.86 6.12 -7.01
N VAL A 321 -42.64 5.62 -6.96
CA VAL A 321 -42.21 4.45 -7.74
C VAL A 321 -42.67 3.15 -7.05
N PRO A 322 -43.27 2.20 -7.76
CA PRO A 322 -43.65 0.90 -7.21
C PRO A 322 -42.45 0.17 -6.56
N ILE A 323 -42.58 -0.21 -5.29
CA ILE A 323 -41.51 -0.89 -4.54
C ILE A 323 -42.04 -2.03 -3.66
N LEU A 324 -41.35 -3.17 -3.75
CA LEU A 324 -41.61 -4.36 -2.95
C LEU A 324 -40.52 -4.56 -1.88
N CYS A 325 -40.91 -4.63 -0.62
CA CYS A 325 -39.99 -4.73 0.50
C CYS A 325 -40.15 -6.09 1.20
N LEU A 326 -39.08 -6.87 1.33
CA LEU A 326 -39.07 -8.17 2.01
C LEU A 326 -38.33 -8.07 3.35
N ASN A 327 -38.96 -8.45 4.45
CA ASN A 327 -38.33 -8.56 5.78
C ASN A 327 -38.73 -9.87 6.48
N ALA A 328 -37.84 -10.42 7.30
CA ALA A 328 -38.16 -11.53 8.19
C ALA A 328 -38.44 -11.00 9.61
N ALA A 329 -39.45 -11.53 10.28
CA ALA A 329 -39.81 -11.13 11.64
C ALA A 329 -38.72 -11.48 12.67
N ASP A 330 -37.88 -12.49 12.39
CA ASP A 330 -36.76 -12.92 13.22
C ASP A 330 -35.40 -12.34 12.78
N ASP A 331 -35.38 -11.26 11.97
CA ASP A 331 -34.17 -10.57 11.53
C ASP A 331 -33.53 -9.76 12.69
N PRO A 332 -32.28 -10.07 13.12
CA PRO A 332 -31.63 -9.35 14.21
C PRO A 332 -31.19 -7.92 13.86
N PHE A 333 -31.14 -7.55 12.59
CA PHE A 333 -30.75 -6.22 12.12
C PHE A 333 -31.94 -5.31 11.86
N SER A 334 -33.13 -5.88 11.71
CA SER A 334 -34.36 -5.17 11.41
C SER A 334 -35.47 -5.76 12.28
N PRO A 335 -35.57 -5.36 13.55
CA PRO A 335 -36.52 -5.96 14.47
C PRO A 335 -37.97 -5.73 14.04
N HIS A 336 -38.83 -6.74 14.23
CA HIS A 336 -40.23 -6.71 13.77
C HIS A 336 -41.04 -5.50 14.28
N TYR A 337 -40.80 -5.06 15.51
CA TYR A 337 -41.46 -3.90 16.12
C TYR A 337 -41.05 -2.55 15.51
N ALA A 338 -40.10 -2.54 14.58
CA ALA A 338 -39.70 -1.36 13.81
C ALA A 338 -40.40 -1.27 12.44
N PHE A 339 -41.20 -2.26 12.04
CA PHE A 339 -41.80 -2.30 10.71
C PHE A 339 -42.93 -1.26 10.57
N PRO A 340 -42.98 -0.50 9.46
CA PRO A 340 -43.99 0.55 9.26
C PRO A 340 -45.30 -0.02 8.70
N VAL A 341 -45.85 -1.05 9.35
CA VAL A 341 -47.03 -1.80 8.86
C VAL A 341 -48.23 -0.88 8.65
N SER A 342 -48.53 0.00 9.61
CA SER A 342 -49.64 0.95 9.53
C SER A 342 -49.49 1.94 8.37
N ILE A 343 -48.27 2.44 8.15
CA ILE A 343 -47.99 3.39 7.07
C ILE A 343 -48.14 2.72 5.71
N VAL A 344 -47.56 1.52 5.52
CA VAL A 344 -47.52 0.82 4.23
C VAL A 344 -48.91 0.41 3.74
N GLN A 345 -49.84 0.11 4.65
CA GLN A 345 -51.19 -0.34 4.31
C GLN A 345 -51.96 0.67 3.45
N ASP A 346 -51.69 1.96 3.65
CA ASP A 346 -52.37 3.06 2.96
C ASP A 346 -51.62 3.56 1.72
N LEU A 347 -50.41 3.06 1.45
CA LEU A 347 -49.60 3.52 0.33
C LEU A 347 -49.95 2.78 -0.98
N PRO A 348 -50.17 3.52 -2.10
CA PRO A 348 -50.58 2.93 -3.36
C PRO A 348 -49.46 2.15 -4.07
N ASN A 349 -48.20 2.48 -3.79
CA ASN A 349 -47.04 1.99 -4.55
C ASN A 349 -46.02 1.21 -3.69
N VAL A 350 -46.34 0.93 -2.43
CA VAL A 350 -45.42 0.25 -1.50
C VAL A 350 -46.07 -1.02 -0.99
N ALA A 351 -45.32 -2.11 -0.97
CA ALA A 351 -45.74 -3.36 -0.32
C ALA A 351 -44.65 -3.91 0.58
N LEU A 352 -45.05 -4.37 1.75
CA LEU A 352 -44.19 -5.03 2.72
C LEU A 352 -44.58 -6.51 2.83
N VAL A 353 -43.69 -7.38 2.40
CA VAL A 353 -43.78 -8.84 2.48
C VAL A 353 -43.00 -9.30 3.71
N MET A 354 -43.68 -9.97 4.63
CA MET A 354 -43.11 -10.41 5.90
C MET A 354 -43.14 -11.93 6.01
N THR A 355 -41.98 -12.54 6.24
CA THR A 355 -41.89 -13.96 6.62
C THR A 355 -41.74 -14.10 8.13
N ALA A 356 -42.26 -15.19 8.71
CA ALA A 356 -42.06 -15.48 10.13
C ALA A 356 -40.58 -15.75 10.47
N HIS A 357 -39.88 -16.39 9.52
CA HIS A 357 -38.47 -16.75 9.63
C HIS A 357 -37.72 -16.34 8.37
N GLY A 358 -36.42 -16.12 8.49
CA GLY A 358 -35.54 -15.87 7.34
C GLY A 358 -34.19 -15.29 7.72
N GLY A 359 -34.02 -14.76 8.93
CA GLY A 359 -32.80 -14.07 9.33
C GLY A 359 -32.46 -12.87 8.44
N HIS A 360 -31.26 -12.33 8.60
CA HIS A 360 -30.79 -11.19 7.82
C HIS A 360 -30.23 -11.65 6.48
N MET A 361 -30.90 -11.28 5.37
CA MET A 361 -30.52 -11.62 3.98
C MET A 361 -30.45 -13.12 3.63
N ALA A 362 -30.74 -14.02 4.57
CA ALA A 362 -30.47 -15.44 4.42
C ALA A 362 -31.60 -16.18 3.68
N PHE A 363 -32.84 -16.09 4.17
CA PHE A 363 -34.04 -16.70 3.59
C PHE A 363 -33.81 -18.13 3.05
N LEU A 364 -33.10 -18.95 3.84
CA LEU A 364 -32.61 -20.26 3.45
C LEU A 364 -33.76 -21.27 3.37
N GLN A 365 -33.89 -21.98 2.26
CA GLN A 365 -34.95 -22.98 2.03
C GLN A 365 -34.37 -24.35 1.64
N GLY A 366 -35.09 -25.42 1.97
CA GLY A 366 -34.73 -26.81 1.64
C GLY A 366 -33.78 -27.48 2.66
N MET A 367 -33.52 -28.77 2.47
CA MET A 367 -32.62 -29.57 3.34
C MET A 367 -31.15 -29.17 3.20
N PHE A 368 -30.73 -28.75 2.01
CA PHE A 368 -29.36 -28.34 1.72
C PHE A 368 -29.40 -27.01 0.95
N PRO A 369 -29.35 -25.86 1.64
CA PRO A 369 -29.62 -24.56 1.04
C PRO A 369 -28.41 -24.00 0.26
N ARG A 370 -27.90 -24.79 -0.70
CA ARG A 370 -26.76 -24.44 -1.58
C ARG A 370 -27.20 -23.76 -2.89
N GLY A 371 -28.47 -23.95 -3.28
CA GLY A 371 -29.07 -23.42 -4.51
C GLY A 371 -29.91 -22.16 -4.29
N GLU A 372 -30.88 -21.92 -5.17
CA GLU A 372 -31.74 -20.73 -5.18
C GLU A 372 -32.59 -20.60 -3.91
N GLY A 373 -32.52 -19.45 -3.26
CA GLY A 373 -33.30 -19.09 -2.07
C GLY A 373 -34.60 -18.37 -2.40
N PHE A 374 -35.41 -18.08 -1.37
CA PHE A 374 -36.65 -17.32 -1.53
C PHE A 374 -36.39 -15.88 -2.01
N MET A 375 -35.37 -15.22 -1.44
CA MET A 375 -34.88 -13.90 -1.87
C MET A 375 -34.50 -13.88 -3.36
N ASP A 376 -33.71 -14.86 -3.81
CA ASP A 376 -33.19 -14.94 -5.17
C ASP A 376 -34.33 -15.00 -6.21
N ARG A 377 -35.39 -15.77 -5.89
CA ARG A 377 -36.58 -15.92 -6.74
C ARG A 377 -37.45 -14.66 -6.75
N LEU A 378 -37.48 -13.91 -5.65
CA LEU A 378 -38.21 -12.65 -5.55
C LEU A 378 -37.56 -11.55 -6.39
N VAL A 379 -36.23 -11.43 -6.36
CA VAL A 379 -35.45 -10.51 -7.21
C VAL A 379 -35.56 -10.85 -8.70
N ALA A 380 -35.94 -12.09 -9.04
CA ALA A 380 -36.20 -12.54 -10.41
C ALA A 380 -37.68 -12.42 -10.84
N GLY A 381 -38.57 -11.92 -9.99
CA GLY A 381 -40.03 -11.88 -10.22
C GLY A 381 -40.44 -11.04 -11.44
N ARG A 382 -41.64 -11.28 -12.01
CA ARG A 382 -42.17 -10.54 -13.18
C ARG A 382 -42.71 -9.14 -12.85
N ILE A 383 -42.57 -8.68 -11.61
CA ILE A 383 -42.93 -7.32 -11.17
C ILE A 383 -42.22 -6.22 -11.98
N PHE A 384 -41.13 -6.58 -12.68
CA PHE A 384 -40.21 -5.68 -13.36
C PHE A 384 -40.52 -5.40 -14.84
N ILE A 385 -41.59 -5.98 -15.42
CA ILE A 385 -41.93 -5.84 -16.86
C ILE A 385 -43.30 -5.17 -17.07
N VAL A 386 -44.21 -5.23 -16.10
CA VAL A 386 -45.57 -4.68 -16.22
C VAL A 386 -45.70 -3.56 -15.19
N SER A 387 -45.68 -2.30 -15.61
CA SER A 387 -46.10 -1.21 -14.72
C SER A 387 -47.62 -1.29 -14.51
N PRO A 388 -48.17 -0.97 -13.33
CA PRO A 388 -49.60 -0.68 -13.23
C PRO A 388 -49.90 0.51 -14.15
N ASP A 389 -50.65 0.25 -15.20
CA ASP A 389 -51.00 1.21 -16.24
C ASP A 389 -52.05 2.22 -15.70
N PRO A 390 -51.80 3.54 -15.74
CA PRO A 390 -52.81 4.55 -15.44
C PRO A 390 -53.88 4.72 -16.54
N HIS A 391 -53.71 4.12 -17.72
CA HIS A 391 -54.50 4.44 -18.94
C HIS A 391 -55.93 3.87 -19.03
N THR A 392 -56.55 3.47 -17.92
CA THR A 392 -58.00 3.18 -17.90
C THR A 392 -58.77 4.21 -17.09
N GLN A 393 -58.89 5.45 -17.58
CA GLN A 393 -60.06 6.33 -17.38
C GLN A 393 -59.90 7.65 -18.17
N PRO A 394 -60.68 7.87 -19.26
CA PRO A 394 -60.49 9.02 -20.18
C PRO A 394 -60.89 10.40 -19.61
N ALA A 395 -61.48 10.49 -18.42
CA ALA A 395 -61.98 11.75 -17.87
C ALA A 395 -60.94 12.62 -17.11
N VAL A 396 -59.74 12.09 -16.82
CA VAL A 396 -58.72 12.80 -16.00
C VAL A 396 -57.69 13.55 -16.84
N MET A 397 -57.49 13.12 -18.10
CA MET A 397 -56.44 13.64 -18.98
C MET A 397 -56.67 15.11 -19.38
N GLU A 398 -57.93 15.52 -19.58
CA GLU A 398 -58.25 16.93 -19.88
C GLU A 398 -57.94 17.85 -18.69
N LYS A 399 -58.17 17.38 -17.46
CA LYS A 399 -57.89 18.18 -16.26
C LYS A 399 -56.39 18.28 -15.96
N GLN A 400 -55.62 17.23 -16.23
CA GLN A 400 -54.16 17.24 -16.08
C GLN A 400 -53.46 18.07 -17.15
N VAL A 401 -53.94 18.09 -18.39
CA VAL A 401 -53.39 18.94 -19.44
C VAL A 401 -53.60 20.42 -19.10
N GLU A 402 -54.74 20.77 -18.50
CA GLU A 402 -55.03 22.14 -18.08
C GLU A 402 -54.18 22.56 -16.86
N ASP A 403 -54.00 21.67 -15.87
CA ASP A 403 -53.09 21.92 -14.74
C ASP A 403 -51.62 22.00 -15.18
N LEU A 404 -51.19 21.19 -16.15
CA LEU A 404 -49.84 21.23 -16.72
C LEU A 404 -49.60 22.53 -17.51
N LYS A 405 -50.60 23.04 -18.23
CA LYS A 405 -50.53 24.36 -18.87
C LYS A 405 -50.40 25.48 -17.85
N GLN A 406 -51.19 25.45 -16.78
CA GLN A 406 -51.08 26.44 -15.71
C GLN A 406 -49.74 26.36 -14.97
N GLN A 407 -49.20 25.16 -14.72
CA GLN A 407 -47.88 24.98 -14.15
C GLN A 407 -46.78 25.48 -15.08
N LEU A 408 -46.87 25.21 -16.38
CA LEU A 408 -45.90 25.67 -17.38
C LEU A 408 -45.90 27.20 -17.50
N GLU A 409 -47.06 27.84 -17.46
CA GLU A 409 -47.16 29.31 -17.44
C GLU A 409 -46.56 29.90 -16.16
N LYS A 410 -46.84 29.29 -15.00
CA LYS A 410 -46.27 29.72 -13.72
C LYS A 410 -44.74 29.57 -13.70
N GLN A 411 -44.23 28.50 -14.30
CA GLN A 411 -42.80 28.23 -14.40
C GLN A 411 -42.10 29.16 -15.41
N CYS A 412 -42.77 29.51 -16.52
CA CYS A 412 -42.29 30.55 -17.42
C CYS A 412 -42.25 31.93 -16.75
N LEU A 413 -43.21 32.24 -15.88
CA LEU A 413 -43.22 33.49 -15.12
C LEU A 413 -42.06 33.56 -14.12
N ILE A 414 -41.82 32.47 -13.38
CA ILE A 414 -40.69 32.35 -12.43
C ILE A 414 -39.36 32.45 -13.16
N ASN A 415 -39.21 31.81 -14.31
CA ASN A 415 -37.98 31.89 -15.11
C ASN A 415 -37.72 33.30 -15.63
N ARG A 416 -38.76 34.06 -16.01
CA ARG A 416 -38.62 35.48 -16.38
C ARG A 416 -38.20 36.33 -15.20
N GLU A 417 -38.76 36.08 -14.01
CA GLU A 417 -38.38 36.80 -12.79
C GLU A 417 -36.94 36.48 -12.36
N LEU A 418 -36.53 35.22 -12.43
CA LEU A 418 -35.14 34.80 -12.18
C LEU A 418 -34.17 35.43 -13.19
N GLN A 419 -34.53 35.51 -14.47
CA GLN A 419 -33.73 36.22 -15.47
C GLN A 419 -33.61 37.71 -15.17
N ARG A 420 -34.69 38.34 -14.66
CA ARG A 420 -34.67 39.75 -14.24
C ARG A 420 -33.78 39.94 -13.01
N GLN A 421 -33.86 39.05 -12.02
CA GLN A 421 -33.01 39.07 -10.83
C GLN A 421 -31.53 38.84 -11.18
N ASN A 422 -31.24 37.91 -12.09
CA ASN A 422 -29.88 37.69 -12.57
C ASN A 422 -29.32 38.94 -13.26
N LYS A 423 -30.11 39.62 -14.10
CA LYS A 423 -29.70 40.90 -14.70
C LYS A 423 -29.47 42.00 -13.65
N ASP A 424 -30.31 42.07 -12.61
CA ASP A 424 -30.11 43.05 -11.52
C ASP A 424 -28.84 42.73 -10.71
N LEU A 425 -28.57 41.45 -10.46
CA LEU A 425 -27.35 40.99 -9.80
C LEU A 425 -26.10 41.25 -10.64
N GLU A 426 -26.15 41.00 -11.95
CA GLU A 426 -25.06 41.34 -12.89
C GLU A 426 -24.79 42.84 -12.91
N LYS A 427 -25.84 43.66 -12.87
CA LYS A 427 -25.69 45.11 -12.80
C LYS A 427 -25.05 45.55 -11.48
N ARG A 428 -25.49 44.99 -10.34
CA ARG A 428 -24.86 45.24 -9.03
C ARG A 428 -23.42 44.74 -8.96
N LEU A 429 -23.12 43.64 -9.65
CA LEU A 429 -21.76 43.11 -9.76
C LEU A 429 -20.89 44.09 -10.54
N GLN A 430 -21.34 44.59 -11.68
CA GLN A 430 -20.65 45.62 -12.45
C GLN A 430 -20.48 46.93 -11.67
N GLU A 431 -21.50 47.36 -10.92
CA GLU A 431 -21.40 48.55 -10.05
C GLU A 431 -20.36 48.34 -8.94
N LYS A 432 -20.29 47.14 -8.35
CA LYS A 432 -19.28 46.79 -7.35
C LYS A 432 -17.88 46.62 -7.94
N GLU A 433 -17.76 46.08 -9.15
CA GLU A 433 -16.50 45.99 -9.89
C GLU A 433 -15.97 47.37 -10.24
N LYS A 434 -16.86 48.28 -10.66
CA LYS A 434 -16.51 49.68 -10.90
C LYS A 434 -16.11 50.40 -9.61
N PHE A 435 -16.84 50.16 -8.51
CA PHE A 435 -16.47 50.69 -7.19
C PHE A 435 -15.12 50.13 -6.71
N LEU A 436 -14.82 48.85 -6.97
CA LEU A 436 -13.53 48.23 -6.71
C LEU A 436 -12.42 48.81 -7.58
N GLN A 437 -12.68 49.11 -8.85
CA GLN A 437 -11.74 49.79 -9.73
C GLN A 437 -11.45 51.22 -9.27
N ASP A 438 -12.48 51.97 -8.85
CA ASP A 438 -12.31 53.31 -8.31
C ASP A 438 -11.52 53.29 -6.99
N LEU A 439 -11.79 52.33 -6.10
CA LEU A 439 -10.99 52.09 -4.88
C LEU A 439 -9.56 51.69 -5.19
N GLN A 440 -9.34 50.83 -6.19
CA GLN A 440 -8.00 50.43 -6.64
C GLN A 440 -7.24 51.60 -7.25
N SER A 441 -7.91 52.50 -7.97
CA SER A 441 -7.31 53.72 -8.49
C SER A 441 -6.91 54.67 -7.36
N GLN A 442 -7.74 54.83 -6.33
CA GLN A 442 -7.40 55.62 -5.13
C GLN A 442 -6.27 54.97 -4.31
N TYR A 443 -6.14 53.65 -4.36
CA TYR A 443 -5.05 52.91 -3.70
C TYR A 443 -3.73 52.96 -4.50
N HIS A 444 -3.79 53.31 -5.78
CA HIS A 444 -2.61 53.41 -6.67
C HIS A 444 -1.84 54.73 -6.49
N ASP A 445 -2.46 55.76 -5.90
CA ASP A 445 -1.84 57.07 -5.64
C ASP A 445 -0.97 57.10 -4.36
N LEU A 446 -0.78 55.97 -3.68
CA LEU A 446 0.09 55.83 -2.50
C LEU A 446 1.18 54.76 -2.77
N GLU A 447 2.31 55.16 -3.37
CA GLU A 447 3.50 54.32 -3.64
C GLU A 447 4.17 53.81 -2.32
N PHE A 448 4.74 52.60 -2.15
CA PHE A 448 5.91 51.92 -2.76
C PHE A 448 6.05 50.49 -2.12
N PRO A 449 7.00 49.58 -2.51
CA PRO A 449 7.13 48.79 -3.74
C PRO A 449 7.16 47.24 -3.52
N SER A 450 6.97 46.51 -4.63
CA SER A 450 7.28 45.08 -4.91
C SER A 450 6.31 43.98 -4.41
N GLN A 451 5.69 43.23 -5.33
CA GLN A 451 6.16 41.90 -5.79
C GLN A 451 5.16 41.28 -6.78
N SER A 452 5.73 40.77 -7.88
CA SER A 452 5.08 40.05 -8.99
C SER A 452 4.33 38.80 -8.52
N GLY A 453 3.13 38.61 -9.08
CA GLY A 453 2.20 37.53 -8.74
C GLY A 453 2.64 36.12 -9.14
N ASN A 454 2.18 35.15 -8.35
CA ASN A 454 2.34 33.72 -8.59
C ASN A 454 1.29 33.22 -9.60
N GLU A 455 1.76 32.70 -10.73
CA GLU A 455 1.04 31.73 -11.55
C GLU A 455 0.96 30.37 -10.82
N ILE A 456 -0.17 29.69 -10.97
CA ILE A 456 -0.44 28.39 -10.35
C ILE A 456 0.17 27.29 -11.22
N GLU A 457 1.27 26.67 -10.75
CA GLU A 457 1.90 25.51 -11.38
C GLU A 457 1.10 24.20 -11.17
N PRO A 458 1.16 23.25 -12.13
CA PRO A 458 0.51 21.95 -12.04
C PRO A 458 1.20 21.02 -11.01
N GLU A 459 0.39 20.27 -10.27
CA GLU A 459 0.77 19.41 -9.14
C GLU A 459 1.82 18.34 -9.55
N VAL A 460 3.06 18.50 -9.08
CA VAL A 460 4.18 17.59 -9.33
C VAL A 460 4.02 16.29 -8.54
N ARG A 461 4.23 15.16 -9.23
CA ARG A 461 4.33 13.77 -8.75
C ARG A 461 5.05 13.72 -7.37
N LYS A 462 4.31 13.52 -6.27
CA LYS A 462 4.92 13.30 -4.94
C LYS A 462 5.60 11.94 -4.94
N SER A 463 6.88 11.91 -5.30
CA SER A 463 7.73 10.74 -5.22
C SER A 463 7.74 10.19 -3.78
N ARG A 464 8.08 8.91 -3.62
CA ARG A 464 8.61 8.38 -2.36
C ARG A 464 9.75 9.31 -1.86
N ALA A 465 10.10 9.22 -0.58
CA ALA A 465 11.19 10.00 0.02
C ALA A 465 12.36 10.15 -0.97
N ALA A 466 12.87 11.38 -1.13
CA ALA A 466 13.82 11.71 -2.17
C ALA A 466 14.94 10.67 -2.26
N VAL A 467 15.11 10.09 -3.46
CA VAL A 467 16.12 9.07 -3.71
C VAL A 467 17.50 9.65 -3.41
N ILE A 468 18.32 8.93 -2.64
CA ILE A 468 19.60 9.44 -2.16
C ILE A 468 20.66 9.30 -3.25
N ALA A 469 21.09 10.44 -3.80
CA ALA A 469 22.15 10.49 -4.80
C ALA A 469 23.54 10.18 -4.17
N PRO A 470 24.44 9.55 -4.93
CA PRO A 470 25.81 9.37 -4.49
C PRO A 470 26.53 10.71 -4.44
N GLU A 471 27.31 10.91 -3.37
CA GLU A 471 28.34 11.94 -3.31
C GLU A 471 29.70 11.23 -3.21
N PRO A 472 30.72 11.68 -3.94
CA PRO A 472 32.08 11.17 -3.78
C PRO A 472 32.54 11.45 -2.33
N ILE A 473 32.94 10.39 -1.64
CA ILE A 473 33.60 10.50 -0.35
C ILE A 473 35.10 10.67 -0.67
N PRO A 474 35.75 11.78 -0.29
CA PRO A 474 37.20 11.89 -0.42
C PRO A 474 37.86 10.73 0.33
N GLU A 475 38.71 9.96 -0.34
CA GLU A 475 39.32 8.74 0.23
C GLU A 475 40.16 9.03 1.48
N THR A 476 40.61 10.27 1.64
CA THR A 476 41.36 10.78 2.79
C THR A 476 41.02 12.24 3.06
N LEU A 477 39.95 12.50 3.81
CA LEU A 477 39.85 13.76 4.56
C LEU A 477 40.76 13.61 5.79
N GLU A 478 42.01 14.05 5.68
CA GLU A 478 42.79 14.38 6.87
C GLU A 478 41.98 15.40 7.67
N ILE A 479 41.61 15.05 8.90
CA ILE A 479 40.86 15.94 9.78
C ILE A 479 41.78 17.10 10.19
N THR A 480 41.93 18.07 9.31
CA THR A 480 42.73 19.30 9.47
C THR A 480 41.94 20.40 10.19
N ARG A 481 40.70 20.12 10.61
CA ARG A 481 39.85 21.10 11.31
C ARG A 481 40.32 21.39 12.73
N THR A 482 40.36 22.67 13.06
CA THR A 482 40.73 23.23 14.37
C THR A 482 39.77 22.70 15.45
N ARG A 483 40.28 21.90 16.39
CA ARG A 483 39.50 21.41 17.53
C ARG A 483 39.05 22.59 18.38
N VAL A 484 37.74 22.74 18.58
CA VAL A 484 37.18 23.77 19.46
C VAL A 484 37.06 23.19 20.87
N LYS A 485 37.90 23.66 21.81
CA LYS A 485 37.83 23.27 23.23
C LYS A 485 36.45 23.63 23.79
N LYS A 486 35.78 22.63 24.37
CA LYS A 486 34.46 22.76 25.01
C LYS A 486 34.62 22.59 26.51
N THR A 487 33.83 23.32 27.29
CA THR A 487 33.81 23.15 28.75
C THR A 487 33.17 21.81 29.13
N SER A 488 33.40 21.34 30.36
CA SER A 488 32.79 20.10 30.86
C SER A 488 31.25 20.17 30.86
N SER A 489 30.70 21.36 31.12
CA SER A 489 29.25 21.60 31.08
C SER A 489 28.69 21.49 29.65
N GLU A 490 29.35 22.12 28.67
CA GLU A 490 28.96 22.05 27.26
C GLU A 490 29.08 20.63 26.71
N THR A 491 30.13 19.91 27.08
CA THR A 491 30.33 18.50 26.72
C THR A 491 29.17 17.63 27.21
N ASN A 492 28.78 17.79 28.48
CA ASN A 492 27.65 17.04 29.05
C ASN A 492 26.32 17.36 28.35
N LEU A 493 26.09 18.62 27.96
CA LEU A 493 24.89 19.01 27.21
C LEU A 493 24.86 18.39 25.82
N ILE A 494 25.98 18.41 25.10
CA ILE A 494 26.09 17.81 23.76
C ILE A 494 25.87 16.29 23.83
N VAL A 495 26.51 15.61 24.79
CA VAL A 495 26.36 14.15 24.97
C VAL A 495 24.90 13.80 25.26
N LYS A 496 24.22 14.54 26.14
CA LYS A 496 22.79 14.35 26.41
C LYS A 496 21.93 14.58 25.17
N ALA A 497 22.23 15.60 24.35
CA ALA A 497 21.50 15.88 23.12
C ALA A 497 21.67 14.76 22.07
N ILE A 498 22.89 14.23 21.93
CA ILE A 498 23.21 13.10 21.06
C ILE A 498 22.45 11.84 21.52
N GLN A 499 22.46 11.54 22.82
CA GLN A 499 21.79 10.37 23.39
C GLN A 499 20.26 10.46 23.37
N LYS A 500 19.68 11.67 23.39
CA LYS A 500 18.23 11.90 23.26
C LYS A 500 17.72 11.61 21.84
N ASN A 501 18.59 11.63 20.83
CA ASN A 501 18.20 11.45 19.43
C ASN A 501 18.15 9.96 19.04
N ASP A 502 17.04 9.50 18.45
CA ASP A 502 16.81 8.10 18.06
C ASP A 502 17.88 7.51 17.12
N PHE A 503 18.47 8.37 16.29
CA PHE A 503 19.50 7.98 15.34
C PHE A 503 20.91 8.07 15.93
N LEU A 504 21.26 9.19 16.58
CA LEU A 504 22.61 9.43 17.10
C LEU A 504 22.91 8.72 18.42
N SER A 505 21.89 8.29 19.17
CA SER A 505 22.05 7.52 20.42
C SER A 505 22.76 6.18 20.26
N ARG A 506 22.87 5.68 19.01
CA ARG A 506 23.52 4.40 18.69
C ARG A 506 25.05 4.52 18.50
N LEU A 507 25.61 5.71 18.64
CA LEU A 507 27.04 5.96 18.61
C LEU A 507 27.69 5.51 19.91
N ASP A 508 28.92 5.01 19.82
CA ASP A 508 29.70 4.68 21.01
C ASP A 508 30.41 5.90 21.61
N ASP A 509 30.99 5.73 22.80
CA ASP A 509 31.62 6.82 23.55
C ASP A 509 32.78 7.48 22.80
N GLU A 510 33.54 6.71 22.03
CA GLU A 510 34.69 7.21 21.25
C GLU A 510 34.22 8.06 20.05
N GLN A 511 33.21 7.57 19.33
CA GLN A 511 32.57 8.33 18.25
C GLN A 511 31.92 9.61 18.77
N THR A 512 31.25 9.51 19.91
CA THR A 512 30.61 10.64 20.58
C THR A 512 31.64 11.68 21.01
N ALA A 513 32.76 11.26 21.61
CA ALA A 513 33.85 12.14 21.98
C ALA A 513 34.47 12.85 20.76
N MET A 514 34.73 12.12 19.66
CA MET A 514 35.22 12.72 18.41
C MET A 514 34.23 13.73 17.82
N MET A 515 32.93 13.44 17.86
CA MET A 515 31.90 14.38 17.44
C MET A 515 31.89 15.63 18.31
N VAL A 516 31.96 15.48 19.63
CA VAL A 516 32.07 16.61 20.57
C VAL A 516 33.26 17.48 20.19
N ASP A 517 34.45 16.91 19.96
CA ASP A 517 35.65 17.68 19.64
C ASP A 517 35.54 18.47 18.33
N LEU A 518 34.87 17.92 17.32
CA LEU A 518 34.80 18.47 15.96
C LEU A 518 33.59 19.37 15.70
N LEU A 519 32.64 19.47 16.63
CA LEU A 519 31.53 20.44 16.55
C LEU A 519 32.05 21.88 16.54
N SER A 520 31.64 22.65 15.53
CA SER A 520 31.94 24.07 15.36
C SER A 520 30.85 24.94 15.99
N VAL A 521 31.19 26.14 16.46
CA VAL A 521 30.24 27.04 17.15
C VAL A 521 29.74 28.12 16.18
N PHE A 522 28.43 28.31 16.13
CA PHE A 522 27.77 29.36 15.36
C PHE A 522 26.87 30.21 16.25
N ASN A 523 26.76 31.51 15.95
CA ASN A 523 25.91 32.44 16.68
C ASN A 523 24.99 33.16 15.71
N PHE A 524 23.73 33.31 16.09
CA PHE A 524 22.69 33.96 15.28
C PHE A 524 21.96 35.03 16.10
N LYS A 525 21.59 36.12 15.43
CA LYS A 525 20.77 37.20 16.00
C LYS A 525 19.28 36.88 15.87
N PRO A 526 18.40 37.46 16.71
CA PRO A 526 16.96 37.33 16.53
C PRO A 526 16.52 37.72 15.12
N GLY A 527 15.68 36.91 14.50
CA GLY A 527 15.16 37.10 13.14
C GLY A 527 15.96 36.43 12.02
N GLU A 528 17.19 35.97 12.28
CA GLU A 528 18.03 35.32 11.27
C GLU A 528 17.59 33.88 10.96
N ASP A 529 17.60 33.53 9.67
CA ASP A 529 17.32 32.17 9.19
C ASP A 529 18.57 31.29 9.35
N VAL A 530 18.47 30.25 10.18
CA VAL A 530 19.53 29.23 10.31
C VAL A 530 19.40 28.19 9.20
N ILE A 531 18.16 27.82 8.88
CA ILE A 531 17.82 26.89 7.80
C ILE A 531 16.66 27.52 7.04
N LYS A 532 16.70 27.46 5.70
CA LYS A 532 15.61 27.91 4.84
C LYS A 532 14.95 26.73 4.12
N GLU A 533 13.63 26.65 4.15
CA GLU A 533 12.88 25.63 3.42
C GLU A 533 13.26 25.62 1.93
N GLY A 534 13.44 24.44 1.36
CA GLY A 534 13.81 24.24 -0.04
C GLY A 534 15.31 24.39 -0.36
N SER A 535 16.11 24.99 0.54
CA SER A 535 17.57 25.09 0.38
C SER A 535 18.26 23.73 0.52
N GLU A 536 19.45 23.57 -0.03
CA GLU A 536 20.26 22.38 0.23
C GLU A 536 20.91 22.48 1.62
N GLY A 537 20.94 21.36 2.33
CA GLY A 537 21.54 21.28 3.65
C GLY A 537 22.65 20.26 3.69
N ASP A 538 23.79 20.59 4.28
CA ASP A 538 24.94 19.69 4.51
C ASP A 538 25.30 19.54 5.99
N SER A 539 24.61 20.25 6.87
CA SER A 539 25.01 20.41 8.27
C SER A 539 23.85 20.16 9.23
N MET A 540 24.17 19.50 10.35
CA MET A 540 23.31 19.36 11.53
C MET A 540 23.65 20.42 12.58
N TYR A 541 22.71 20.65 13.49
CA TYR A 541 22.85 21.63 14.57
C TYR A 541 22.31 21.09 15.89
N ILE A 542 22.93 21.53 16.98
CA ILE A 542 22.51 21.30 18.36
C ILE A 542 22.38 22.66 19.05
N VAL A 543 21.26 22.92 19.70
CA VAL A 543 21.02 24.19 20.38
C VAL A 543 21.83 24.28 21.68
N ALA A 544 22.78 25.21 21.74
CA ALA A 544 23.58 25.47 22.94
C ALA A 544 22.89 26.45 23.89
N SER A 545 22.25 27.48 23.34
CA SER A 545 21.40 28.42 24.08
C SER A 545 20.51 29.22 23.13
N GLY A 546 19.38 29.71 23.64
CA GLY A 546 18.40 30.49 22.88
C GLY A 546 17.19 29.67 22.41
N GLU A 547 16.28 30.32 21.70
CA GLU A 547 15.04 29.73 21.16
C GLU A 547 15.00 29.90 19.64
N LEU A 548 14.61 28.85 18.93
CA LEU A 548 14.34 28.89 17.49
C LEU A 548 12.91 28.47 17.21
N VAL A 549 12.30 29.02 16.16
CA VAL A 549 11.00 28.57 15.66
C VAL A 549 11.19 27.81 14.35
N VAL A 550 10.49 26.68 14.22
CA VAL A 550 10.44 25.87 13.00
C VAL A 550 9.14 26.16 12.29
N THR A 551 9.22 26.60 11.04
CA THR A 551 8.08 26.92 10.19
C THR A 551 8.12 26.12 8.89
N GLN A 552 6.99 25.65 8.41
CA GLN A 552 6.87 24.94 7.14
C GLN A 552 5.65 25.46 6.38
N ALA A 553 5.83 25.84 5.11
CA ALA A 553 4.78 26.46 4.30
C ALA A 553 4.05 27.62 5.03
N GLY A 554 4.80 28.42 5.78
CA GLY A 554 4.29 29.56 6.55
C GLY A 554 3.56 29.22 7.86
N ARG A 555 3.50 27.95 8.27
CA ARG A 555 2.90 27.52 9.55
C ARG A 555 3.96 27.18 10.59
N ASP A 556 3.79 27.68 11.81
CA ASP A 556 4.63 27.33 12.95
C ASP A 556 4.39 25.88 13.38
N LEU A 557 5.44 25.05 13.32
CA LEU A 557 5.39 23.64 13.69
C LEU A 557 5.77 23.42 15.16
N ARG A 558 6.93 23.95 15.57
CA ARG A 558 7.48 23.79 16.93
C ARG A 558 8.56 24.82 17.24
N THR A 559 8.81 25.02 18.54
CA THR A 559 9.96 25.78 19.05
C THR A 559 11.07 24.82 19.48
N LEU A 560 12.32 25.12 19.10
CA LEU A 560 13.52 24.38 19.53
C LEU A 560 14.22 25.14 20.65
N THR A 561 14.65 24.41 21.66
CA THR A 561 15.28 24.94 22.87
C THR A 561 16.61 24.24 23.16
N THR A 562 17.34 24.69 24.18
CA THR A 562 18.64 24.14 24.57
C THR A 562 18.63 22.60 24.67
N GLY A 563 19.56 21.94 23.99
CA GLY A 563 19.70 20.48 23.95
C GLY A 563 18.88 19.79 22.86
N ASP A 564 18.08 20.51 22.08
CA ASP A 564 17.41 19.95 20.91
C ASP A 564 18.37 19.85 19.71
N VAL A 565 18.21 18.77 18.94
CA VAL A 565 18.97 18.49 17.71
C VAL A 565 18.07 18.74 16.50
N PHE A 566 18.60 19.38 15.45
CA PHE A 566 17.88 19.60 14.21
C PHE A 566 18.81 19.62 12.98
N GLY A 567 18.26 19.30 11.81
CA GLY A 567 19.03 19.24 10.55
C GLY A 567 19.89 17.98 10.41
N GLU A 568 19.72 16.99 11.28
CA GLU A 568 20.45 15.72 11.34
C GLU A 568 20.22 14.81 10.13
N LEU A 569 19.17 15.01 9.34
CA LEU A 569 19.04 14.31 8.04
C LEU A 569 20.09 14.77 7.04
N ALA A 570 20.52 16.03 7.12
CA ALA A 570 21.50 16.61 6.21
C ALA A 570 22.88 15.95 6.35
N ILE A 571 23.22 15.34 7.49
CA ILE A 571 24.49 14.62 7.67
C ILE A 571 24.47 13.19 7.12
N LEU A 572 23.30 12.67 6.74
CA LEU A 572 23.17 11.34 6.15
C LEU A 572 23.18 11.40 4.64
N TYR A 573 22.48 12.36 4.05
CA TYR A 573 22.38 12.51 2.59
C TYR A 573 22.04 13.94 2.17
N ASN A 574 22.22 14.21 0.87
CA ASN A 574 21.83 15.48 0.28
C ASN A 574 20.30 15.54 0.13
N CYS A 575 19.66 16.42 0.90
CA CYS A 575 18.23 16.66 0.80
C CYS A 575 17.93 18.15 0.90
N LYS A 576 16.85 18.57 0.23
CA LYS A 576 16.29 19.90 0.44
C LYS A 576 15.74 20.00 1.85
N ARG A 577 16.05 21.10 2.53
CA ARG A 577 15.54 21.41 3.87
C ARG A 577 14.02 21.46 3.83
N THR A 578 13.37 20.71 4.71
CA THR A 578 11.91 20.52 4.70
C THR A 578 11.15 21.64 5.41
N ALA A 579 11.84 22.46 6.21
CA ALA A 579 11.28 23.53 7.00
C ALA A 579 12.31 24.65 7.17
N THR A 580 11.84 25.86 7.41
CA THR A 580 12.65 27.01 7.79
C THR A 580 12.82 27.02 9.31
N VAL A 581 14.05 27.25 9.79
CA VAL A 581 14.36 27.40 11.21
C VAL A 581 14.93 28.79 11.43
N LYS A 582 14.22 29.61 12.22
CA LYS A 582 14.53 31.02 12.46
C LYS A 582 14.83 31.26 13.93
N ALA A 583 15.85 32.07 14.22
CA ALA A 583 16.19 32.44 15.59
C ALA A 583 15.14 33.41 16.16
N LYS A 584 14.52 33.05 17.28
CA LYS A 584 13.56 33.91 17.99
C LYS A 584 14.27 34.82 18.99
N THR A 585 15.32 34.31 19.61
CA THR A 585 16.22 35.06 20.51
C THR A 585 17.66 35.04 19.97
N LYS A 586 18.62 35.59 20.71
CA LYS A 586 20.05 35.39 20.37
C LYS A 586 20.38 33.92 20.62
N VAL A 587 20.79 33.22 19.57
CA VAL A 587 20.99 31.76 19.60
C VAL A 587 22.45 31.42 19.41
N ARG A 588 22.94 30.44 20.19
CA ARG A 588 24.24 29.79 19.99
C ARG A 588 24.00 28.33 19.63
N LEU A 589 24.66 27.87 18.58
CA LEU A 589 24.54 26.51 18.04
C LEU A 589 25.89 25.82 17.97
N TRP A 590 25.88 24.49 18.17
CA TRP A 590 26.96 23.62 17.73
C TRP A 590 26.58 22.99 16.39
N SER A 591 27.46 23.02 15.41
CA SER A 591 27.22 22.50 14.07
C SER A 591 28.26 21.48 13.63
N MET A 592 27.80 20.48 12.90
CA MET A 592 28.65 19.47 12.27
C MET A 592 28.20 19.22 10.84
N GLU A 593 29.16 19.27 9.93
CA GLU A 593 28.97 18.99 8.52
C GLU A 593 28.97 17.49 8.21
N ARG A 594 28.23 17.12 7.16
CA ARG A 594 28.07 15.75 6.64
C ARG A 594 29.39 15.03 6.45
N GLN A 595 30.36 15.67 5.79
CA GLN A 595 31.65 15.04 5.48
C GLN A 595 32.44 14.72 6.76
N THR A 596 32.38 15.59 7.76
CA THR A 596 33.01 15.35 9.07
C THR A 596 32.34 14.18 9.78
N TYR A 597 31.00 14.17 9.84
CA TYR A 597 30.25 13.06 10.42
C TYR A 597 30.58 11.72 9.74
N ARG A 598 30.46 11.65 8.41
CA ARG A 598 30.76 10.43 7.63
C ARG A 598 32.19 9.93 7.89
N THR A 599 33.16 10.82 7.94
CA THR A 599 34.56 10.47 8.23
C THR A 599 34.74 9.85 9.62
N ILE A 600 34.12 10.43 10.66
CA ILE A 600 34.17 9.90 12.03
C ILE A 600 33.61 8.47 12.08
N ILE A 601 32.46 8.23 11.44
CA ILE A 601 31.81 6.91 11.48
C ILE A 601 32.59 5.89 10.65
N THR A 602 32.97 6.24 9.42
CA THR A 602 33.64 5.31 8.49
C THR A 602 35.06 4.92 8.96
N ASN A 603 35.84 5.84 9.51
CA ASN A 603 37.21 5.56 9.93
C ASN A 603 37.28 4.50 11.03
N LYS A 604 36.34 4.52 11.98
CA LYS A 604 36.25 3.50 13.02
C LYS A 604 35.95 2.12 12.42
N SER A 605 34.96 2.03 11.53
CA SER A 605 34.59 0.78 10.87
C SER A 605 35.72 0.21 10.01
N LYS A 606 36.44 1.06 9.26
CA LYS A 606 37.64 0.67 8.50
C LYS A 606 38.73 0.11 9.41
N LYS A 607 39.15 0.86 10.43
CA LYS A 607 40.18 0.42 11.40
C LYS A 607 39.79 -0.87 12.12
N LYS A 608 38.54 -0.98 12.57
CA LYS A 608 38.04 -2.19 13.22
C LYS A 608 38.14 -3.40 12.29
N ARG A 609 37.74 -3.26 11.03
CA ARG A 609 37.81 -4.33 10.04
C ARG A 609 39.24 -4.73 9.70
N GLU A 610 40.15 -3.77 9.54
CA GLU A 610 41.59 -4.04 9.33
C GLU A 610 42.21 -4.82 10.49
N GLN A 611 41.88 -4.45 11.73
CA GLN A 611 42.32 -5.18 12.92
C GLN A 611 41.81 -6.63 12.92
N LEU A 612 40.53 -6.84 12.58
CA LEU A 612 39.94 -8.18 12.52
C LEU A 612 40.57 -9.04 11.43
N LEU A 613 40.77 -8.48 10.23
CA LEU A 613 41.49 -9.16 9.15
C LEU A 613 42.90 -9.53 9.60
N GLY A 614 43.60 -8.63 10.29
CA GLY A 614 44.91 -8.90 10.90
C GLY A 614 44.87 -10.08 11.87
N PHE A 615 43.92 -10.11 12.82
CA PHE A 615 43.79 -11.20 13.77
C PHE A 615 43.46 -12.54 13.11
N LEU A 616 42.55 -12.55 12.13
CA LEU A 616 42.20 -13.77 11.40
C LEU A 616 43.38 -14.35 10.62
N LYS A 617 44.22 -13.50 10.01
CA LYS A 617 45.45 -13.92 9.31
C LYS A 617 46.50 -14.52 10.23
N THR A 618 46.49 -14.19 11.53
CA THR A 618 47.39 -14.80 12.53
C THR A 618 46.89 -16.15 13.06
N SER A 619 45.65 -16.54 12.79
CA SER A 619 45.09 -17.80 13.28
C SER A 619 45.68 -19.00 12.54
N ARG A 620 46.08 -20.05 13.27
CA ARG A 620 46.58 -21.30 12.68
C ARG A 620 45.55 -21.99 11.79
N THR A 621 44.27 -21.79 12.07
CA THR A 621 43.15 -22.45 11.40
C THR A 621 42.62 -21.67 10.19
N LEU A 622 42.69 -20.34 10.22
CA LEU A 622 42.06 -19.47 9.22
C LEU A 622 43.05 -18.70 8.33
N LYS A 623 44.35 -18.80 8.58
CA LYS A 623 45.41 -18.09 7.82
C LYS A 623 45.45 -18.42 6.32
N ASP A 624 45.02 -19.62 5.93
CA ASP A 624 45.11 -20.10 4.54
C ASP A 624 43.89 -19.65 3.69
N LEU A 625 42.93 -18.96 4.30
CA LEU A 625 41.77 -18.40 3.62
C LEU A 625 42.13 -17.08 2.94
N ASN A 626 41.55 -16.84 1.76
CA ASN A 626 41.75 -15.59 1.03
C ASN A 626 40.95 -14.42 1.65
N ASP A 627 41.29 -13.19 1.26
CA ASP A 627 40.66 -11.98 1.80
C ASP A 627 39.13 -11.93 1.56
N VAL A 628 38.62 -12.59 0.52
CA VAL A 628 37.18 -12.69 0.25
C VAL A 628 36.49 -13.60 1.27
N GLN A 629 37.09 -14.75 1.57
CA GLN A 629 36.58 -15.70 2.57
C GLN A 629 36.65 -15.08 3.98
N LEU A 630 37.78 -14.47 4.32
CA LEU A 630 37.95 -13.77 5.60
C LEU A 630 36.96 -12.61 5.76
N SER A 631 36.74 -11.84 4.69
CA SER A 631 35.70 -10.81 4.65
C SER A 631 34.34 -11.35 5.03
N LYS A 632 33.92 -12.47 4.41
CA LYS A 632 32.61 -13.08 4.67
C LYS A 632 32.47 -13.57 6.10
N ILE A 633 33.53 -14.13 6.69
CA ILE A 633 33.55 -14.56 8.10
C ILE A 633 33.32 -13.36 9.02
N ILE A 634 34.06 -12.26 8.79
CA ILE A 634 33.89 -11.02 9.57
C ILE A 634 32.44 -10.52 9.47
N ASP A 635 31.83 -10.60 8.29
CA ASP A 635 30.44 -10.16 8.07
C ASP A 635 29.39 -11.12 8.66
N SER A 636 29.79 -12.31 9.09
CA SER A 636 28.96 -13.32 9.78
C SER A 636 29.14 -13.34 11.30
N MET A 637 30.23 -12.75 11.83
CA MET A 637 30.60 -12.76 13.24
C MET A 637 29.73 -11.84 14.13
N GLU A 638 29.56 -12.24 15.39
CA GLU A 638 28.81 -11.53 16.42
C GLU A 638 29.71 -11.00 17.52
N GLU A 639 29.59 -9.72 17.88
CA GLU A 639 30.31 -9.18 19.03
C GLU A 639 29.54 -9.50 20.32
N VAL A 640 30.18 -10.24 21.23
CA VAL A 640 29.63 -10.63 22.53
C VAL A 640 30.50 -10.05 23.64
N LYS A 641 29.86 -9.56 24.71
CA LYS A 641 30.52 -8.97 25.88
C LYS A 641 30.25 -9.83 27.12
N TYR A 642 31.28 -10.03 27.92
CA TYR A 642 31.27 -10.82 29.15
C TYR A 642 31.78 -9.97 30.31
N GLN A 643 31.17 -10.12 31.48
CA GLN A 643 31.59 -9.49 32.73
C GLN A 643 32.69 -10.31 33.41
N ASP A 644 33.31 -9.75 34.44
CA ASP A 644 34.31 -10.48 35.23
C ASP A 644 33.73 -11.79 35.79
N LYS A 645 34.50 -12.87 35.68
CA LYS A 645 34.15 -14.23 36.10
C LYS A 645 33.02 -14.92 35.33
N ASP A 646 32.50 -14.31 34.27
CA ASP A 646 31.55 -15.00 33.38
C ASP A 646 32.21 -16.22 32.72
N VAL A 647 31.53 -17.37 32.78
CA VAL A 647 31.97 -18.57 32.09
C VAL A 647 31.53 -18.47 30.63
N ILE A 648 32.49 -18.21 29.74
CA ILE A 648 32.25 -18.10 28.29
C ILE A 648 31.98 -19.47 27.69
N VAL A 649 32.75 -20.47 28.12
CA VAL A 649 32.64 -21.87 27.66
C VAL A 649 32.89 -22.78 28.85
N ARG A 650 32.07 -23.82 29.01
CA ARG A 650 32.22 -24.81 30.09
C ARG A 650 32.79 -26.12 29.57
N GLU A 651 33.74 -26.70 30.29
CA GLU A 651 34.26 -28.04 30.03
C GLU A 651 33.12 -29.08 30.00
N GLY A 652 33.16 -29.99 29.02
CA GLY A 652 32.13 -31.02 28.82
C GLY A 652 30.87 -30.56 28.09
N ALA A 653 30.68 -29.26 27.84
CA ALA A 653 29.57 -28.76 27.01
C ALA A 653 29.79 -29.09 25.52
N GLU A 654 28.70 -29.12 24.75
CA GLU A 654 28.78 -29.22 23.29
C GLU A 654 29.53 -28.03 22.70
N ALA A 655 30.39 -28.29 21.71
CA ALA A 655 31.19 -27.25 21.07
C ALA A 655 30.61 -26.88 19.71
N ASN A 656 29.97 -25.71 19.63
CA ASN A 656 29.36 -25.18 18.41
C ASN A 656 29.75 -23.74 18.08
N THR A 657 30.64 -23.09 18.83
CA THR A 657 30.98 -21.67 18.63
C THR A 657 32.49 -21.41 18.74
N PHE A 658 33.02 -20.64 17.80
CA PHE A 658 34.41 -20.16 17.79
C PHE A 658 34.48 -18.71 18.26
N TYR A 659 35.51 -18.38 19.05
CA TYR A 659 35.69 -17.05 19.66
C TYR A 659 37.05 -16.43 19.36
N ILE A 660 37.07 -15.12 19.12
CA ILE A 660 38.27 -14.27 18.99
C ILE A 660 38.21 -13.15 20.02
N ILE A 661 39.24 -13.01 20.85
CA ILE A 661 39.29 -11.99 21.91
C ILE A 661 39.70 -10.63 21.33
N LEU A 662 38.84 -9.64 21.49
CA LEU A 662 39.08 -8.26 21.03
C LEU A 662 39.62 -7.36 22.13
N LYS A 663 39.15 -7.58 23.36
CA LYS A 663 39.50 -6.80 24.55
C LYS A 663 39.32 -7.66 25.81
N GLY A 664 40.17 -7.46 26.81
CA GLY A 664 40.16 -8.21 28.06
C GLY A 664 41.01 -9.48 27.99
N GLU A 665 40.96 -10.27 29.06
CA GLU A 665 41.71 -11.52 29.19
C GLU A 665 40.77 -12.67 29.56
N VAL A 666 41.04 -13.86 29.01
CA VAL A 666 40.27 -15.07 29.26
C VAL A 666 41.16 -16.11 29.93
N LEU A 667 40.73 -16.56 31.10
CA LEU A 667 41.37 -17.62 31.85
C LEU A 667 40.88 -18.99 31.39
N VAL A 668 41.80 -19.88 31.03
CA VAL A 668 41.49 -21.26 30.64
C VAL A 668 41.84 -22.20 31.79
N THR A 669 40.85 -22.91 32.31
CA THR A 669 40.99 -23.90 33.38
C THR A 669 40.50 -25.27 32.94
N LYS A 670 41.06 -26.33 33.50
CA LYS A 670 40.61 -27.71 33.26
C LYS A 670 40.57 -28.48 34.57
N ASN A 671 39.56 -29.33 34.73
CA ASN A 671 39.44 -30.18 35.89
C ASN A 671 40.41 -31.38 35.76
N VAL A 672 41.37 -31.49 36.68
CA VAL A 672 42.31 -32.61 36.75
C VAL A 672 42.22 -33.18 38.15
N ASN A 673 41.78 -34.44 38.28
CA ASN A 673 41.63 -35.14 39.57
C ASN A 673 40.77 -34.36 40.60
N GLY A 674 39.67 -33.74 40.16
CA GLY A 674 38.75 -33.00 41.03
C GLY A 674 39.21 -31.58 41.39
N HIS A 675 40.39 -31.14 40.93
CA HIS A 675 40.93 -29.81 41.18
C HIS A 675 40.99 -29.00 39.88
N GLN A 676 40.50 -27.76 39.91
CA GLN A 676 40.62 -26.84 38.77
C GLN A 676 42.07 -26.38 38.63
N LYS A 677 42.73 -26.81 37.56
CA LYS A 677 44.08 -26.36 37.20
C LYS A 677 44.00 -25.29 36.11
N GLN A 678 44.69 -24.18 36.33
CA GLN A 678 44.87 -23.15 35.31
C GLN A 678 45.82 -23.67 34.22
N ILE A 679 45.37 -23.64 32.97
CA ILE A 679 46.17 -24.06 31.80
C ILE A 679 46.92 -22.86 31.23
N ARG A 680 46.18 -21.80 30.88
CA ARG A 680 46.73 -20.60 30.25
C ARG A 680 45.80 -19.40 30.45
N ARG A 681 46.32 -18.23 30.16
CA ARG A 681 45.59 -16.95 30.07
C ARG A 681 45.71 -16.45 28.65
N MET A 682 44.61 -16.04 28.05
CA MET A 682 44.54 -15.60 26.65
C MET A 682 44.16 -14.12 26.58
N GLY A 683 44.89 -13.34 25.81
CA GLY A 683 44.69 -11.91 25.66
C GLY A 683 44.12 -11.51 24.29
N LYS A 684 44.10 -10.20 24.04
CA LYS A 684 43.67 -9.61 22.77
C LYS A 684 44.39 -10.22 21.56
N GLY A 685 43.62 -10.63 20.55
CA GLY A 685 44.11 -11.25 19.31
C GLY A 685 44.19 -12.78 19.36
N GLU A 686 44.15 -13.38 20.55
CA GLU A 686 44.07 -14.83 20.71
C GLU A 686 42.64 -15.34 20.52
N HIS A 687 42.52 -16.63 20.20
CA HIS A 687 41.26 -17.29 19.87
C HIS A 687 41.14 -18.64 20.57
N PHE A 688 39.90 -19.11 20.72
CA PHE A 688 39.60 -20.41 21.32
C PHE A 688 38.31 -21.00 20.76
N GLY A 689 38.20 -22.33 20.80
CA GLY A 689 37.05 -23.06 20.28
C GLY A 689 37.13 -23.37 18.79
N GLU A 690 38.29 -23.20 18.17
CA GLU A 690 38.56 -23.49 16.76
C GLU A 690 38.33 -24.98 16.41
N GLN A 691 38.57 -25.88 17.36
CA GLN A 691 38.29 -27.31 17.16
C GLN A 691 36.79 -27.62 17.04
N ALA A 692 35.93 -26.75 17.59
CA ALA A 692 34.47 -26.86 17.47
C ALA A 692 33.97 -26.64 16.04
N LEU A 693 34.73 -25.92 15.20
CA LEU A 693 34.35 -25.67 13.80
C LEU A 693 34.68 -26.85 12.87
N ILE A 694 35.56 -27.76 13.30
CA ILE A 694 36.14 -28.81 12.43
C ILE A 694 35.68 -30.20 12.85
N ARG A 695 35.43 -30.43 14.14
CA ARG A 695 35.09 -31.76 14.68
C ARG A 695 33.95 -31.63 15.70
N GLU A 696 33.09 -32.64 15.76
CA GLU A 696 32.12 -32.79 16.86
C GLU A 696 32.86 -33.29 18.11
N VAL A 697 33.27 -32.35 18.95
CA VAL A 697 34.01 -32.63 20.19
C VAL A 697 33.38 -31.85 21.33
N LEU A 698 33.34 -32.43 22.52
CA LEU A 698 33.00 -31.68 23.74
C LEU A 698 34.13 -30.71 24.08
N ARG A 699 33.79 -29.61 24.75
CA ARG A 699 34.76 -28.61 25.21
C ARG A 699 35.74 -29.26 26.20
N THR A 700 37.04 -29.19 25.91
CA THR A 700 38.10 -29.84 26.70
C THR A 700 38.59 -29.02 27.89
N ALA A 701 38.13 -27.78 28.03
CA ALA A 701 38.50 -26.85 29.08
C ALA A 701 37.39 -25.80 29.27
N THR A 702 37.35 -25.20 30.46
CA THR A 702 36.49 -24.07 30.80
C THR A 702 37.23 -22.77 30.49
N CYS A 703 36.56 -21.83 29.83
CA CYS A 703 37.08 -20.49 29.55
C CYS A 703 36.24 -19.48 30.34
N THR A 704 36.89 -18.73 31.22
CA THR A 704 36.26 -17.75 32.11
C THR A 704 36.83 -16.36 31.83
N ALA A 705 36.00 -15.34 31.76
CA ALA A 705 36.44 -13.96 31.65
C ALA A 705 37.21 -13.53 32.91
N ASP A 706 38.36 -12.87 32.74
CA ASP A 706 39.11 -12.25 33.83
C ASP A 706 39.10 -10.73 33.64
N GLY A 707 38.17 -10.07 34.31
CA GLY A 707 37.71 -8.73 33.99
C GLY A 707 36.71 -8.68 32.82
N PRO A 708 36.28 -7.47 32.41
CA PRO A 708 35.40 -7.30 31.25
C PRO A 708 36.07 -7.74 29.94
N VAL A 709 35.46 -8.73 29.27
CA VAL A 709 35.96 -9.29 28.02
C VAL A 709 35.00 -9.00 26.87
N THR A 710 35.53 -8.72 25.69
CA THR A 710 34.77 -8.61 24.44
C THR A 710 35.34 -9.58 23.42
N CYS A 711 34.49 -10.43 22.87
CA CYS A 711 34.85 -11.44 21.87
C CYS A 711 34.03 -11.25 20.60
N PHE A 712 34.58 -11.60 19.44
CA PHE A 712 33.76 -12.00 18.29
C PHE A 712 33.49 -13.50 18.37
N SER A 713 32.25 -13.89 18.11
CA SER A 713 31.82 -15.29 18.02
C SER A 713 31.27 -15.62 16.64
N ILE A 714 31.42 -16.87 16.22
CA ILE A 714 30.73 -17.44 15.05
C ILE A 714 30.34 -18.88 15.37
N ASP A 715 29.09 -19.21 15.09
CA ASP A 715 28.58 -20.57 15.27
C ASP A 715 29.02 -21.48 14.12
N LYS A 716 29.18 -22.76 14.43
CA LYS A 716 29.62 -23.81 13.51
C LYS A 716 28.73 -23.88 12.28
N GLU A 717 27.41 -23.91 12.46
CA GLU A 717 26.45 -23.93 11.35
C GLU A 717 26.64 -22.71 10.43
N VAL A 718 26.77 -21.51 11.02
CA VAL A 718 26.99 -20.27 10.26
C VAL A 718 28.34 -20.31 9.55
N PHE A 719 29.38 -20.83 10.19
CA PHE A 719 30.71 -20.98 9.62
C PHE A 719 30.71 -21.96 8.43
N GLU A 720 30.07 -23.12 8.58
CA GLU A 720 29.89 -24.14 7.53
C GLU A 720 29.01 -23.66 6.36
N GLU A 721 28.07 -22.75 6.62
CA GLU A 721 27.29 -22.06 5.60
C GLU A 721 28.09 -20.94 4.91
N THR A 722 29.07 -20.33 5.59
CA THR A 722 29.85 -19.20 5.08
C THR A 722 31.06 -19.66 4.26
N ILE A 723 31.72 -20.75 4.66
CA ILE A 723 32.96 -21.25 4.05
C ILE A 723 32.70 -22.56 3.30
N PRO A 724 33.12 -22.68 2.03
CA PRO A 724 33.20 -23.98 1.37
C PRO A 724 34.33 -24.80 2.02
N ILE A 725 34.00 -25.92 2.68
CA ILE A 725 35.00 -26.84 3.28
C ILE A 725 35.66 -27.74 2.21
N GLU A 726 35.17 -27.72 0.98
CA GLU A 726 35.75 -28.45 -0.15
C GLU A 726 36.65 -27.53 -0.97
N HIS A 727 37.92 -27.94 -1.08
CA HIS A 727 38.96 -27.34 -1.89
C HIS A 727 38.51 -27.03 -3.31
N LEU A 728 39.15 -26.00 -3.90
CA LEU A 728 39.70 -26.00 -5.26
C LEU A 728 39.42 -27.27 -6.08
N GLU A 729 38.21 -27.40 -6.58
CA GLU A 729 37.94 -28.12 -7.81
C GLU A 729 37.29 -27.14 -8.75
N LEU A 730 38.05 -26.87 -9.81
CA LEU A 730 37.58 -26.43 -11.10
C LEU A 730 36.34 -27.25 -11.46
N PHE A 731 35.15 -26.77 -11.09
CA PHE A 731 33.97 -27.04 -11.89
C PHE A 731 34.06 -26.15 -13.12
N ASP A 732 34.89 -26.63 -14.03
CA ASP A 732 34.63 -26.76 -15.45
C ASP A 732 33.11 -26.71 -15.73
N ASP A 733 32.60 -25.50 -15.95
CA ASP A 733 31.42 -25.22 -16.78
C ASP A 733 31.87 -25.07 -18.26
N SER A 734 32.94 -25.77 -18.63
CA SER A 734 33.47 -25.92 -19.98
C SER A 734 32.69 -26.99 -20.77
N LYS A 735 31.71 -27.69 -20.16
CA LYS A 735 30.79 -28.62 -20.86
C LYS A 735 29.38 -28.08 -21.18
N VAL A 736 29.24 -26.76 -21.33
CA VAL A 736 28.17 -26.15 -22.16
C VAL A 736 28.75 -25.13 -23.17
N LEU A 737 30.07 -25.09 -23.35
CA LEU A 737 30.74 -24.15 -24.25
C LEU A 737 31.68 -24.88 -25.24
N GLN A 738 31.09 -25.67 -26.13
CA GLN A 738 31.59 -26.10 -27.45
C GLN A 738 30.56 -27.10 -27.99
N GLU A 739 29.91 -27.00 -29.13
CA GLU A 739 29.92 -26.13 -30.28
C GLU A 739 28.52 -26.30 -30.90
N ALA A 740 27.76 -25.21 -30.99
CA ALA A 740 27.03 -24.96 -32.20
C ALA A 740 27.58 -23.64 -32.70
N GLN A 741 28.47 -23.70 -33.68
CA GLN A 741 28.62 -22.62 -34.65
C GLN A 741 27.28 -22.47 -35.38
N ALA A 742 26.30 -21.91 -34.66
CA ALA A 742 25.23 -21.17 -35.28
C ALA A 742 25.84 -19.82 -35.64
N PRO A 743 25.55 -19.29 -36.84
CA PRO A 743 26.26 -18.15 -37.39
C PRO A 743 26.24 -17.02 -36.37
N GLU A 744 27.32 -16.23 -36.32
CA GLU A 744 27.21 -14.85 -35.90
C GLU A 744 25.92 -14.33 -36.55
N LYS A 745 24.85 -14.19 -35.76
CA LYS A 745 23.89 -13.15 -36.03
C LYS A 745 24.74 -11.92 -35.80
N SER A 746 25.39 -11.50 -36.88
CA SER A 746 25.63 -10.10 -37.16
C SER A 746 24.38 -9.42 -36.64
N SER A 747 24.49 -8.84 -35.45
CA SER A 747 23.66 -7.70 -35.17
C SER A 747 24.00 -6.82 -36.37
N PRO A 748 23.04 -6.44 -37.21
CA PRO A 748 23.36 -5.38 -38.13
C PRO A 748 23.90 -4.30 -37.20
N SER A 749 25.18 -3.95 -37.37
CA SER A 749 25.61 -2.61 -37.04
C SER A 749 24.84 -1.72 -38.03
N SER A 750 23.51 -1.67 -37.89
CA SER A 750 22.79 -0.46 -38.15
C SER A 750 23.42 0.46 -37.13
N THR A 751 24.43 1.21 -37.58
CA THR A 751 24.99 2.31 -36.83
C THR A 751 23.82 3.27 -36.67
N LEU A 752 23.01 3.06 -35.63
CA LEU A 752 21.79 3.82 -35.38
C LEU A 752 22.26 5.27 -35.26
N ARG A 753 21.88 6.13 -36.20
CA ARG A 753 22.20 7.55 -36.11
C ARG A 753 21.02 8.23 -35.43
N PHE A 754 21.29 9.21 -34.59
CA PHE A 754 20.23 9.92 -33.88
C PHE A 754 19.19 10.54 -34.84
N LYS A 755 19.62 10.99 -36.02
CA LYS A 755 18.73 11.51 -37.08
C LYS A 755 17.75 10.49 -37.67
N ASP A 756 17.99 9.20 -37.48
CA ASP A 756 17.12 8.13 -37.97
C ASP A 756 15.98 7.82 -36.96
N LEU A 757 15.94 8.54 -35.82
CA LEU A 757 14.90 8.44 -34.79
C LEU A 757 13.95 9.65 -34.86
N VAL A 758 12.65 9.37 -34.76
CA VAL A 758 11.58 10.37 -34.69
C VAL A 758 10.70 10.12 -33.46
N PRO A 759 10.17 11.18 -32.82
CA PRO A 759 9.29 11.01 -31.67
C PRO A 759 7.98 10.33 -32.07
N VAL A 760 7.52 9.42 -31.23
CA VAL A 760 6.15 8.92 -31.31
C VAL A 760 5.23 9.98 -30.71
N LEU A 761 4.12 10.27 -31.37
CA LEU A 761 3.15 11.27 -30.91
C LEU A 761 1.94 10.61 -30.26
N TYR A 762 1.35 11.26 -29.26
CA TYR A 762 0.08 10.80 -28.70
C TYR A 762 -1.00 10.90 -29.77
N GLN A 763 -1.72 9.80 -29.99
CA GLN A 763 -2.76 9.72 -31.03
C GLN A 763 -4.11 10.30 -30.57
N GLU A 764 -4.38 10.37 -29.27
CA GLU A 764 -5.71 10.69 -28.72
C GLU A 764 -5.63 11.40 -27.36
N GLY A 765 -6.64 12.20 -27.02
CA GLY A 765 -6.80 12.89 -25.74
C GLY A 765 -6.16 14.28 -25.70
N ARG A 766 -6.09 14.88 -24.49
CA ARG A 766 -5.63 16.28 -24.31
C ARG A 766 -4.22 16.58 -24.84
N TYR A 767 -3.37 15.57 -24.99
CA TYR A 767 -1.99 15.69 -25.45
C TYR A 767 -1.80 15.24 -26.90
N GLN A 768 -2.88 15.08 -27.67
CA GLN A 768 -2.80 14.62 -29.05
C GLN A 768 -1.86 15.50 -29.88
N GLY A 769 -0.90 14.87 -30.57
CA GLY A 769 0.13 15.57 -31.35
C GLY A 769 1.41 15.89 -30.57
N ASP A 770 1.42 15.79 -29.24
CA ASP A 770 2.64 15.96 -28.43
C ASP A 770 3.51 14.69 -28.43
N ASN A 771 4.82 14.86 -28.19
CA ASN A 771 5.76 13.75 -28.00
C ASN A 771 5.34 12.86 -26.83
N VAL A 772 5.30 11.55 -27.07
CA VAL A 772 5.04 10.55 -26.04
C VAL A 772 6.19 10.54 -25.05
N THR A 773 5.91 11.03 -23.85
CA THR A 773 6.83 10.95 -22.72
C THR A 773 6.50 9.70 -21.90
N LEU A 774 7.50 8.84 -21.69
CA LEU A 774 7.39 7.62 -20.89
C LEU A 774 7.60 7.90 -19.40
N GLY A 775 8.39 8.93 -19.06
CA GLY A 775 8.65 9.30 -17.67
C GLY A 775 9.39 10.62 -17.53
N VAL A 776 9.24 11.25 -16.37
CA VAL A 776 9.96 12.46 -15.96
C VAL A 776 10.62 12.19 -14.62
N GLY A 777 11.94 12.43 -14.52
CA GLY A 777 12.75 12.19 -13.33
C GLY A 777 13.60 13.40 -12.95
N GLY A 778 14.30 13.32 -11.81
CA GLY A 778 15.07 14.45 -11.24
C GLY A 778 16.28 14.91 -12.06
N PHE A 779 16.67 14.17 -13.10
CA PHE A 779 17.78 14.50 -13.99
C PHE A 779 17.32 14.78 -15.43
N GLY A 780 16.12 14.34 -15.84
CA GLY A 780 15.68 14.48 -17.22
C GLY A 780 14.38 13.77 -17.56
N ARG A 781 14.11 13.64 -18.85
CA ARG A 781 12.88 13.09 -19.41
C ARG A 781 13.18 11.88 -20.29
N VAL A 782 12.28 10.90 -20.29
CA VAL A 782 12.36 9.73 -21.17
C VAL A 782 11.26 9.82 -22.21
N GLU A 783 11.65 9.86 -23.48
CA GLU A 783 10.73 9.99 -24.62
C GLU A 783 10.69 8.69 -25.42
N LEU A 784 9.53 8.36 -25.96
CA LEU A 784 9.37 7.24 -26.88
C LEU A 784 9.71 7.67 -28.30
N MET A 785 10.74 7.03 -28.86
CA MET A 785 11.19 7.26 -30.22
C MET A 785 10.96 6.02 -31.08
N THR A 786 10.83 6.22 -32.38
CA THR A 786 10.77 5.15 -33.36
C THR A 786 11.67 5.47 -34.53
N THR A 787 12.15 4.45 -35.24
CA THR A 787 12.87 4.67 -36.50
C THR A 787 11.98 5.38 -37.51
N VAL A 788 12.53 6.15 -38.45
CA VAL A 788 11.75 6.81 -39.53
C VAL A 788 10.79 5.83 -40.26
N ASN A 789 11.19 4.57 -40.43
CA ASN A 789 10.38 3.53 -41.09
C ASN A 789 9.40 2.81 -40.14
N HIS A 790 9.26 3.27 -38.89
CA HIS A 790 8.43 2.68 -37.83
C HIS A 790 8.67 1.19 -37.52
N GLY A 791 9.86 0.66 -37.83
CA GLY A 791 10.20 -0.76 -37.63
C GLY A 791 10.60 -1.13 -36.20
N ALA A 792 11.08 -0.17 -35.40
CA ALA A 792 11.48 -0.40 -34.01
C ALA A 792 11.17 0.80 -33.10
N TYR A 793 10.93 0.51 -31.82
CA TYR A 793 10.69 1.51 -30.78
C TYR A 793 11.84 1.53 -29.77
N TYR A 794 12.17 2.71 -29.27
CA TYR A 794 13.25 2.96 -28.32
C TYR A 794 12.80 3.94 -27.23
N ALA A 795 13.32 3.76 -26.02
CA ALA A 795 13.19 4.73 -24.94
C ALA A 795 14.44 5.62 -24.92
N VAL A 796 14.29 6.93 -25.14
CA VAL A 796 15.41 7.87 -25.16
C VAL A 796 15.40 8.72 -23.90
N LYS A 797 16.36 8.48 -23.01
CA LYS A 797 16.59 9.29 -21.81
C LYS A 797 17.37 10.54 -22.21
N ARG A 798 16.73 11.69 -22.09
CA ARG A 798 17.27 13.02 -22.40
C ARG A 798 17.56 13.77 -21.10
N VAL A 799 18.81 14.19 -20.91
CA VAL A 799 19.32 14.77 -19.66
C VAL A 799 20.02 16.10 -19.96
N SER A 800 19.68 17.16 -19.22
CA SER A 800 20.29 18.50 -19.39
C SER A 800 21.74 18.50 -18.88
N LYS A 801 22.68 18.92 -19.72
CA LYS A 801 24.10 18.98 -19.35
C LYS A 801 24.36 19.99 -18.25
N LYS A 802 23.77 21.19 -18.34
CA LYS A 802 23.91 22.23 -17.31
C LYS A 802 23.46 21.71 -15.94
N ASN A 803 22.39 20.92 -15.90
CA ASN A 803 21.91 20.33 -14.64
C ASN A 803 22.84 19.25 -14.09
N ILE A 804 23.53 18.49 -14.96
CA ILE A 804 24.53 17.50 -14.55
C ILE A 804 25.72 18.21 -13.90
N VAL A 805 26.27 19.23 -14.57
CA VAL A 805 27.42 20.00 -14.08
C VAL A 805 27.09 20.74 -12.79
N ALA A 806 25.92 21.40 -12.73
CA ALA A 806 25.47 22.09 -11.51
C ALA A 806 25.36 21.15 -10.30
N LYS A 807 25.02 19.88 -10.53
CA LYS A 807 24.90 18.85 -9.48
C LYS A 807 26.17 18.02 -9.28
N ARG A 808 27.25 18.28 -10.02
CA ARG A 808 28.51 17.52 -10.00
C ARG A 808 28.31 16.01 -10.22
N GLN A 809 27.54 15.64 -11.24
CA GLN A 809 27.17 14.24 -11.56
C GLN A 809 27.77 13.71 -12.87
N GLU A 810 28.79 14.39 -13.42
CA GLU A 810 29.44 14.08 -14.70
C GLU A 810 30.01 12.65 -14.70
N GLU A 811 30.80 12.32 -13.68
CA GLU A 811 31.41 10.99 -13.52
C GLU A 811 30.35 9.89 -13.40
N HIS A 812 29.28 10.13 -12.65
CA HIS A 812 28.18 9.17 -12.51
C HIS A 812 27.48 8.92 -13.85
N MET A 813 27.27 9.96 -14.67
CA MET A 813 26.65 9.80 -16.00
C MET A 813 27.54 9.00 -16.96
N LEU A 814 28.85 9.28 -16.97
CA LEU A 814 29.83 8.50 -17.75
C LEU A 814 29.88 7.04 -17.29
N PHE A 815 29.82 6.82 -15.98
CA PHE A 815 29.84 5.50 -15.36
C PHE A 815 28.56 4.70 -15.66
N GLU A 816 27.38 5.31 -15.55
CA GLU A 816 26.09 4.69 -15.92
C GLU A 816 26.13 4.22 -17.38
N LYS A 817 26.60 5.08 -18.29
CA LYS A 817 26.78 4.73 -19.70
C LYS A 817 27.76 3.56 -19.87
N ALA A 818 28.92 3.60 -19.21
CA ALA A 818 29.95 2.57 -19.33
C ALA A 818 29.44 1.19 -18.86
N ILE A 819 28.74 1.15 -17.71
CA ILE A 819 28.11 -0.07 -17.20
C ILE A 819 27.09 -0.60 -18.21
N LEU A 820 26.11 0.22 -18.61
CA LEU A 820 25.04 -0.22 -19.50
C LEU A 820 25.56 -0.69 -20.86
N LYS A 821 26.61 -0.05 -21.39
CA LYS A 821 27.29 -0.47 -22.63
C LYS A 821 27.96 -1.84 -22.49
N SER A 822 28.43 -2.20 -21.30
CA SER A 822 29.12 -3.47 -21.02
C SER A 822 28.19 -4.64 -20.68
N ILE A 823 26.89 -4.37 -20.48
CA ILE A 823 25.89 -5.37 -20.09
C ILE A 823 25.22 -5.98 -21.31
N GLN A 824 25.13 -7.30 -21.30
CA GLN A 824 24.37 -8.12 -22.25
C GLN A 824 23.61 -9.18 -21.45
N CYS A 825 22.38 -8.86 -21.05
CA CYS A 825 21.52 -9.72 -20.25
C CYS A 825 20.06 -9.45 -20.59
N ASP A 826 19.26 -10.48 -20.86
CA ASP A 826 17.86 -10.31 -21.24
C ASP A 826 16.99 -9.71 -20.13
N PHE A 827 17.42 -9.83 -18.87
CA PHE A 827 16.74 -9.29 -17.68
C PHE A 827 17.23 -7.89 -17.27
N ILE A 828 18.03 -7.23 -18.12
CA ILE A 828 18.51 -5.86 -17.92
C ILE A 828 18.25 -5.07 -19.20
N VAL A 829 17.82 -3.82 -19.07
CA VAL A 829 17.60 -2.96 -20.23
C VAL A 829 18.88 -2.76 -21.03
N ARG A 830 18.79 -2.92 -22.35
CA ARG A 830 19.93 -2.71 -23.25
C ARG A 830 20.10 -1.23 -23.57
N LEU A 831 21.34 -0.73 -23.52
CA LEU A 831 21.74 0.53 -24.15
C LEU A 831 22.16 0.25 -25.60
N HIS A 832 21.48 0.87 -26.57
CA HIS A 832 21.77 0.73 -27.98
C HIS A 832 22.81 1.75 -28.45
N ALA A 833 22.64 3.01 -28.04
CA ALA A 833 23.52 4.11 -28.41
C ALA A 833 23.44 5.23 -27.38
N ALA A 834 24.43 6.10 -27.38
CA ALA A 834 24.42 7.35 -26.64
C ALA A 834 24.83 8.47 -27.61
N PHE A 835 24.25 9.65 -27.44
CA PHE A 835 24.51 10.83 -28.26
C PHE A 835 24.52 12.08 -27.39
N LYS A 836 25.00 13.18 -27.97
CA LYS A 836 24.93 14.52 -27.37
C LYS A 836 24.63 15.59 -28.41
N ASP A 837 24.08 16.71 -27.95
CA ASP A 837 24.03 17.98 -28.69
C ASP A 837 24.68 19.10 -27.83
N THR A 838 24.42 20.39 -28.06
CA THR A 838 25.01 21.47 -27.24
C THR A 838 24.40 21.60 -25.84
N ARG A 839 23.26 20.96 -25.55
CA ARG A 839 22.41 21.18 -24.37
C ARG A 839 22.09 19.90 -23.59
N TYR A 840 22.02 18.77 -24.27
CA TYR A 840 21.54 17.50 -23.75
C TYR A 840 22.47 16.32 -24.07
N ILE A 841 22.40 15.33 -23.20
CA ILE A 841 22.85 13.95 -23.45
C ILE A 841 21.62 13.09 -23.71
N HIS A 842 21.72 12.16 -24.66
CA HIS A 842 20.67 11.22 -25.06
C HIS A 842 21.17 9.78 -24.92
N MET A 843 20.52 8.98 -24.10
CA MET A 843 20.78 7.53 -24.00
C MET A 843 19.63 6.77 -24.64
N VAL A 844 19.90 6.07 -25.74
CA VAL A 844 18.91 5.29 -26.50
C VAL A 844 18.89 3.87 -25.97
N MET A 845 17.79 3.54 -25.29
CA MET A 845 17.60 2.29 -24.57
C MET A 845 16.49 1.44 -25.20
N GLU A 846 16.52 0.14 -24.91
CA GLU A 846 15.43 -0.77 -25.21
C GLU A 846 14.10 -0.26 -24.64
N PHE A 847 13.03 -0.33 -25.44
CA PHE A 847 11.69 0.06 -25.01
C PHE A 847 10.92 -1.12 -24.37
N CYS A 848 10.56 -0.96 -23.09
CA CYS A 848 9.80 -1.94 -22.32
C CYS A 848 8.29 -1.63 -22.33
N ALA A 849 7.56 -2.12 -23.33
CA ALA A 849 6.16 -1.76 -23.59
C ALA A 849 5.16 -2.11 -22.46
N GLY A 850 5.52 -2.99 -21.52
CA GLY A 850 4.66 -3.42 -20.41
C GLY A 850 4.60 -2.42 -19.24
N GLY A 851 5.46 -1.40 -19.23
CA GLY A 851 5.51 -0.36 -18.20
C GLY A 851 6.14 -0.80 -16.88
N GLU A 852 6.06 0.05 -15.86
CA GLU A 852 6.68 -0.15 -14.54
C GLU A 852 5.91 -1.18 -13.70
N ILE A 853 6.63 -2.10 -13.03
CA ILE A 853 6.06 -3.02 -12.04
C ILE A 853 5.42 -2.25 -10.90
N TRP A 854 5.95 -1.08 -10.52
CA TRP A 854 5.36 -0.22 -9.51
C TRP A 854 3.91 0.14 -9.83
N THR A 855 3.66 0.66 -11.03
CA THR A 855 2.31 1.00 -11.50
C THR A 855 1.42 -0.23 -11.49
N LYS A 856 1.92 -1.38 -11.98
CA LYS A 856 1.15 -2.63 -11.96
C LYS A 856 0.80 -3.09 -10.55
N LEU A 857 1.73 -2.99 -9.60
CA LEU A 857 1.52 -3.34 -8.21
C LEU A 857 0.48 -2.42 -7.56
N LYS A 858 0.49 -1.12 -7.88
CA LYS A 858 -0.50 -0.15 -7.37
C LYS A 858 -1.90 -0.43 -7.92
N GLU A 859 -2.01 -0.78 -9.20
CA GLU A 859 -3.29 -1.11 -9.83
C GLU A 859 -3.95 -2.36 -9.23
N VAL A 860 -3.17 -3.39 -8.89
CA VAL A 860 -3.71 -4.64 -8.32
C VAL A 860 -3.65 -4.72 -6.78
N GLY A 861 -2.98 -3.75 -6.14
CA GLY A 861 -2.75 -3.68 -4.69
C GLY A 861 -1.62 -4.61 -4.20
N ARG A 862 -1.66 -5.90 -4.56
CA ARG A 862 -0.60 -6.89 -4.27
C ARG A 862 -0.57 -7.98 -5.33
N PHE A 863 0.57 -8.61 -5.54
CA PHE A 863 0.69 -9.76 -6.44
C PHE A 863 0.41 -11.08 -5.73
N ASP A 864 -0.23 -11.99 -6.46
CA ASP A 864 -0.28 -13.40 -6.09
C ASP A 864 1.13 -14.01 -6.15
N GLU A 865 1.38 -15.05 -5.36
CA GLU A 865 2.69 -15.69 -5.28
C GLU A 865 3.27 -16.09 -6.65
N PRO A 866 2.54 -16.69 -7.61
CA PRO A 866 3.13 -17.04 -8.91
C PRO A 866 3.68 -15.85 -9.70
N VAL A 867 3.03 -14.68 -9.62
CA VAL A 867 3.50 -13.45 -10.26
C VAL A 867 4.72 -12.92 -9.50
N ALA A 868 4.66 -12.85 -8.17
CA ALA A 868 5.79 -12.39 -7.36
C ALA A 868 7.03 -13.29 -7.54
N VAL A 869 6.85 -14.61 -7.59
CA VAL A 869 7.91 -15.60 -7.86
C VAL A 869 8.53 -15.35 -9.23
N PHE A 870 7.72 -15.17 -10.29
CA PHE A 870 8.24 -14.91 -11.64
C PHE A 870 9.01 -13.58 -11.74
N CYS A 871 8.45 -12.49 -11.20
CA CYS A 871 9.13 -11.19 -11.17
C CYS A 871 10.47 -11.29 -10.43
N THR A 872 10.47 -11.94 -9.27
CA THR A 872 11.67 -12.10 -8.45
C THR A 872 12.70 -13.00 -9.13
N ALA A 873 12.27 -14.06 -9.84
CA ALA A 873 13.18 -14.93 -10.57
C ALA A 873 13.93 -14.19 -11.69
N CYS A 874 13.26 -13.27 -12.41
CA CYS A 874 13.92 -12.39 -13.38
C CYS A 874 14.99 -11.50 -12.72
N VAL A 875 14.69 -10.91 -11.55
CA VAL A 875 15.64 -10.10 -10.78
C VAL A 875 16.82 -10.94 -10.29
N VAL A 876 16.59 -12.18 -9.85
CA VAL A 876 17.66 -13.12 -9.44
C VAL A 876 18.60 -13.43 -10.60
N GLU A 877 18.11 -13.62 -11.83
CA GLU A 877 18.97 -13.81 -13.00
C GLU A 877 19.74 -12.54 -13.38
N ALA A 878 19.12 -11.36 -13.26
CA ALA A 878 19.82 -10.08 -13.45
C ALA A 878 20.94 -9.88 -12.41
N TYR A 879 20.69 -10.18 -11.13
CA TYR A 879 21.70 -10.14 -10.07
C TYR A 879 22.82 -11.15 -10.29
N ALA A 880 22.49 -12.38 -10.70
CA ALA A 880 23.49 -13.39 -11.03
C ALA A 880 24.47 -12.88 -12.10
N TYR A 881 23.95 -12.17 -13.10
CA TYR A 881 24.75 -11.55 -14.15
C TYR A 881 25.63 -10.40 -13.61
N LEU A 882 25.03 -9.44 -12.90
CA LEU A 882 25.74 -8.27 -12.37
C LEU A 882 26.84 -8.65 -11.38
N HIS A 883 26.52 -9.51 -10.41
CA HIS A 883 27.47 -9.94 -9.39
C HIS A 883 28.62 -10.78 -9.98
N LYS A 884 28.37 -11.54 -11.05
CA LYS A 884 29.43 -12.25 -11.81
C LYS A 884 30.39 -11.25 -12.48
N LYS A 885 29.90 -10.10 -12.92
CA LYS A 885 30.71 -8.98 -13.44
C LYS A 885 31.24 -8.03 -12.36
N ASN A 886 31.10 -8.39 -11.09
CA ASN A 886 31.48 -7.57 -9.94
C ASN A 886 30.79 -6.19 -9.90
N ILE A 887 29.54 -6.11 -10.35
CA ILE A 887 28.71 -4.91 -10.30
C ILE A 887 27.63 -5.08 -9.22
N MET A 888 27.54 -4.15 -8.29
CA MET A 888 26.41 -4.01 -7.37
C MET A 888 25.35 -3.10 -7.97
N TYR A 889 24.07 -3.38 -7.71
CA TYR A 889 22.96 -2.59 -8.26
C TYR A 889 22.49 -1.45 -7.35
N ARG A 890 22.27 -1.73 -6.05
CA ARG A 890 21.98 -0.78 -4.95
C ARG A 890 20.69 0.05 -5.01
N ASP A 891 19.86 -0.07 -6.04
CA ASP A 891 18.55 0.64 -6.11
C ASP A 891 17.40 -0.26 -6.58
N LEU A 892 17.30 -1.47 -6.01
CA LEU A 892 16.17 -2.35 -6.30
C LEU A 892 14.90 -1.85 -5.64
N LYS A 893 13.89 -1.55 -6.48
CA LYS A 893 12.54 -1.16 -6.12
C LYS A 893 11.60 -1.40 -7.32
N PRO A 894 10.28 -1.57 -7.12
CA PRO A 894 9.32 -1.76 -8.20
C PRO A 894 9.36 -0.72 -9.32
N GLU A 895 9.77 0.51 -9.02
CA GLU A 895 9.92 1.62 -9.99
C GLU A 895 11.03 1.34 -11.00
N ASN A 896 12.08 0.64 -10.57
CA ASN A 896 13.23 0.29 -11.41
C ASN A 896 13.10 -1.09 -12.06
N LEU A 897 11.89 -1.64 -12.10
CA LEU A 897 11.55 -2.90 -12.76
C LEU A 897 10.54 -2.62 -13.87
N MET A 898 10.91 -2.86 -15.12
CA MET A 898 10.00 -2.70 -16.26
C MET A 898 9.62 -4.05 -16.88
N LEU A 899 8.41 -4.13 -17.41
CA LEU A 899 7.92 -5.27 -18.17
C LEU A 899 8.18 -5.08 -19.66
N ASP A 900 8.79 -6.06 -20.31
CA ASP A 900 8.85 -6.09 -21.77
C ASP A 900 7.49 -6.50 -22.39
N ALA A 901 7.42 -6.54 -23.73
CA ALA A 901 6.19 -6.92 -24.43
C ALA A 901 5.73 -8.37 -24.18
N LYS A 902 6.63 -9.26 -23.72
CA LYS A 902 6.36 -10.66 -23.38
C LYS A 902 6.03 -10.85 -21.89
N GLY A 903 6.07 -9.78 -21.09
CA GLY A 903 5.88 -9.83 -19.64
C GLY A 903 7.14 -10.19 -18.84
N TYR A 904 8.31 -10.30 -19.44
CA TYR A 904 9.55 -10.50 -18.71
C TYR A 904 9.98 -9.22 -18.00
N VAL A 905 10.53 -9.35 -16.80
CA VAL A 905 10.98 -8.19 -16.00
C VAL A 905 12.42 -7.86 -16.34
N LYS A 906 12.69 -6.59 -16.58
CA LYS A 906 14.01 -6.01 -16.84
C LYS A 906 14.37 -4.96 -15.78
N LEU A 907 15.60 -5.01 -15.27
CA LEU A 907 16.17 -3.94 -14.46
C LEU A 907 16.45 -2.71 -15.34
N VAL A 908 16.08 -1.53 -14.84
CA VAL A 908 16.36 -0.23 -15.46
C VAL A 908 17.02 0.71 -14.44
N ASP A 909 17.64 1.79 -14.88
CA ASP A 909 18.29 2.81 -14.03
C ASP A 909 19.50 2.29 -13.23
N PHE A 910 20.70 2.57 -13.74
CA PHE A 910 21.97 2.13 -13.15
C PHE A 910 22.71 3.28 -12.45
N GLY A 911 22.01 4.37 -12.13
CA GLY A 911 22.62 5.57 -11.53
C GLY A 911 23.34 5.31 -10.19
N PHE A 912 22.95 4.27 -9.45
CA PHE A 912 23.63 3.87 -8.21
C PHE A 912 24.43 2.58 -8.32
N ALA A 913 24.53 1.99 -9.51
CA ALA A 913 25.35 0.81 -9.69
C ALA A 913 26.83 1.13 -9.37
N LYS A 914 27.60 0.12 -8.98
CA LYS A 914 29.03 0.29 -8.70
C LYS A 914 29.81 -0.97 -8.98
N MET A 915 30.94 -0.82 -9.65
CA MET A 915 31.93 -1.88 -9.83
C MET A 915 32.74 -2.02 -8.55
N MET A 916 32.97 -3.25 -8.11
CA MET A 916 33.67 -3.58 -6.88
C MET A 916 34.82 -4.53 -7.15
N VAL A 917 35.90 -4.40 -6.40
CA VAL A 917 36.90 -5.45 -6.27
C VAL A 917 36.39 -6.46 -5.22
N ARG A 918 36.54 -7.76 -5.49
CA ARG A 918 36.07 -8.79 -4.54
C ARG A 918 36.85 -8.70 -3.23
N GLY A 919 36.13 -8.72 -2.12
CA GLY A 919 36.69 -8.61 -0.76
C GLY A 919 36.75 -7.17 -0.23
N GLU A 920 36.64 -6.18 -1.12
CA GLU A 920 36.53 -4.78 -0.73
C GLU A 920 35.09 -4.38 -0.35
N LYS A 921 34.99 -3.30 0.42
CA LYS A 921 33.71 -2.69 0.80
C LYS A 921 33.68 -1.25 0.35
N THR A 922 32.50 -0.79 -0.03
CA THR A 922 32.24 0.64 -0.27
C THR A 922 31.46 1.23 0.89
N TYR A 923 31.58 2.55 1.07
CA TYR A 923 30.99 3.27 2.21
C TYR A 923 30.02 4.36 1.76
N SER A 924 29.61 4.34 0.48
CA SER A 924 28.70 5.33 -0.08
C SER A 924 27.27 5.17 0.47
N PHE A 925 26.72 6.23 1.05
CA PHE A 925 25.34 6.22 1.56
C PHE A 925 24.38 6.52 0.40
N VAL A 926 23.82 5.47 -0.22
CA VAL A 926 22.93 5.57 -1.42
C VAL A 926 21.74 4.62 -1.33
N GLY A 927 20.73 4.87 -2.16
CA GLY A 927 19.56 4.00 -2.33
C GLY A 927 18.24 4.66 -1.91
N THR A 928 17.18 3.86 -1.90
CA THR A 928 15.85 4.28 -1.45
C THR A 928 15.63 3.86 0.00
N PRO A 929 15.20 4.75 0.94
CA PRO A 929 15.24 4.49 2.38
C PRO A 929 14.62 3.16 2.83
N GLU A 930 13.48 2.78 2.27
CA GLU A 930 12.75 1.54 2.60
C GLU A 930 13.48 0.25 2.18
N TYR A 931 14.43 0.36 1.23
CA TYR A 931 15.16 -0.74 0.62
C TYR A 931 16.62 -0.84 1.09
N MET A 932 17.11 0.12 1.88
CA MET A 932 18.49 0.14 2.36
C MET A 932 18.74 -0.96 3.39
N ALA A 933 19.90 -1.59 3.26
CA ALA A 933 20.37 -2.58 4.22
C ALA A 933 20.91 -1.91 5.51
N PRO A 934 20.83 -2.58 6.67
CA PRO A 934 21.27 -2.03 7.96
C PRO A 934 22.73 -1.54 7.98
N GLU A 935 23.64 -2.20 7.28
CA GLU A 935 25.07 -1.87 7.22
C GLU A 935 25.38 -0.60 6.42
N ILE A 936 24.51 -0.24 5.46
CA ILE A 936 24.58 1.07 4.78
C ILE A 936 24.22 2.15 5.79
N ILE A 937 23.13 1.95 6.54
CA ILE A 937 22.65 2.90 7.56
C ILE A 937 23.68 3.07 8.69
N LYS A 938 24.33 1.98 9.10
CA LYS A 938 25.41 1.99 10.12
C LYS A 938 26.76 2.46 9.59
N ASN A 939 26.91 2.75 8.29
CA ASN A 939 28.18 3.08 7.64
C ASN A 939 29.32 2.08 7.92
N GLN A 940 28.99 0.79 8.07
CA GLN A 940 29.96 -0.28 8.37
C GLN A 940 30.75 -0.76 7.16
N GLY A 941 30.42 -0.21 5.99
CA GLY A 941 30.89 -0.69 4.70
C GLY A 941 29.99 -1.80 4.17
N HIS A 942 29.78 -1.83 2.87
CA HIS A 942 28.89 -2.77 2.22
C HIS A 942 29.43 -3.29 0.89
N ASP A 943 28.87 -4.41 0.46
CA ASP A 943 29.20 -5.17 -0.75
C ASP A 943 27.91 -5.72 -1.38
N PHE A 944 28.04 -6.72 -2.27
CA PHE A 944 26.92 -7.38 -2.98
C PHE A 944 25.78 -7.88 -2.07
N ALA A 945 26.03 -8.09 -0.78
CA ALA A 945 25.01 -8.51 0.19
C ALA A 945 23.83 -7.55 0.34
N VAL A 946 24.00 -6.26 0.00
CA VAL A 946 22.92 -5.27 0.07
C VAL A 946 21.83 -5.52 -0.96
N ASP A 947 22.20 -6.04 -2.14
CA ASP A 947 21.26 -6.33 -3.21
C ASP A 947 20.30 -7.45 -2.78
N PHE A 948 20.79 -8.45 -2.04
CA PHE A 948 19.96 -9.53 -1.48
C PHE A 948 19.03 -9.05 -0.36
N TRP A 949 19.44 -8.07 0.45
CA TRP A 949 18.53 -7.43 1.39
C TRP A 949 17.38 -6.75 0.64
N SER A 950 17.69 -5.92 -0.36
CA SER A 950 16.68 -5.24 -1.16
C SER A 950 15.79 -6.24 -1.92
N LEU A 951 16.29 -7.42 -2.28
CA LEU A 951 15.48 -8.51 -2.85
C LEU A 951 14.44 -9.03 -1.86
N GLY A 952 14.80 -9.21 -0.58
CA GLY A 952 13.87 -9.60 0.46
C GLY A 952 12.78 -8.54 0.70
N VAL A 953 13.17 -7.26 0.71
CA VAL A 953 12.23 -6.12 0.78
C VAL A 953 11.30 -6.11 -0.43
N LEU A 954 11.82 -6.33 -1.65
CA LEU A 954 11.02 -6.42 -2.87
C LEU A 954 9.99 -7.55 -2.78
N ILE A 955 10.39 -8.78 -2.41
CA ILE A 955 9.47 -9.92 -2.30
C ILE A 955 8.34 -9.60 -1.31
N PHE A 956 8.67 -9.01 -0.16
CA PHE A 956 7.67 -8.58 0.80
C PHE A 956 6.70 -7.56 0.19
N GLU A 957 7.22 -6.51 -0.47
CA GLU A 957 6.39 -5.49 -1.09
C GLU A 957 5.49 -6.03 -2.21
N LEU A 958 5.99 -6.95 -3.05
CA LEU A 958 5.18 -7.58 -4.10
C LEU A 958 4.01 -8.37 -3.50
N LEU A 959 4.21 -9.09 -2.39
CA LEU A 959 3.20 -9.95 -1.76
C LEU A 959 2.24 -9.19 -0.82
N VAL A 960 2.67 -8.06 -0.27
CA VAL A 960 1.93 -7.29 0.75
C VAL A 960 1.37 -5.97 0.20
N GLY A 961 1.96 -5.44 -0.87
CA GLY A 961 1.61 -4.14 -1.49
C GLY A 961 2.34 -2.93 -0.91
N SER A 962 3.13 -3.14 0.15
CA SER A 962 3.93 -2.10 0.82
C SER A 962 5.20 -2.71 1.43
N PRO A 963 6.29 -1.93 1.59
CA PRO A 963 7.53 -2.44 2.14
C PRO A 963 7.42 -2.74 3.64
N PRO A 964 8.21 -3.68 4.17
CA PRO A 964 8.15 -4.12 5.58
C PRO A 964 8.52 -3.01 6.57
N PHE A 965 9.38 -2.08 6.16
CA PHE A 965 9.81 -0.94 6.96
C PHE A 965 9.32 0.35 6.31
N SER A 966 8.28 0.96 6.85
CA SER A 966 7.70 2.21 6.32
C SER A 966 7.30 3.19 7.42
N SER A 967 7.42 4.48 7.12
CA SER A 967 6.99 5.60 7.96
C SER A 967 6.89 6.86 7.10
N SER A 968 6.24 7.91 7.61
CA SER A 968 6.25 9.25 7.00
C SER A 968 7.61 9.94 7.11
N GLU A 969 8.43 9.55 8.10
CA GLU A 969 9.72 10.17 8.39
C GLU A 969 10.88 9.18 8.12
N PRO A 970 11.86 9.52 7.26
CA PRO A 970 12.99 8.63 6.95
C PRO A 970 13.76 8.11 8.17
N GLN A 971 13.90 8.93 9.22
CA GLN A 971 14.57 8.50 10.46
C GLN A 971 13.89 7.32 11.13
N LYS A 972 12.55 7.32 11.16
CA LYS A 972 11.76 6.23 11.71
C LYS A 972 11.84 4.98 10.85
N ILE A 973 12.02 5.13 9.53
CA ILE A 973 12.30 4.02 8.62
C ILE A 973 13.65 3.40 8.99
N TYR A 974 14.70 4.21 9.12
CA TYR A 974 16.03 3.74 9.51
C TYR A 974 16.03 3.04 10.87
N ALA A 975 15.37 3.62 11.88
CA ALA A 975 15.23 2.99 13.19
C ALA A 975 14.59 1.59 13.07
N LYS A 976 13.47 1.46 12.33
CA LYS A 976 12.81 0.17 12.10
C LYS A 976 13.69 -0.84 11.36
N ILE A 977 14.48 -0.39 10.38
CA ILE A 977 15.43 -1.26 9.66
C ILE A 977 16.51 -1.77 10.62
N LEU A 978 17.05 -0.89 11.48
CA LEU A 978 18.08 -1.23 12.46
C LEU A 978 17.56 -2.16 13.56
N ASP A 979 16.28 -2.07 13.91
CA ASP A 979 15.62 -2.98 14.86
C ASP A 979 15.39 -4.38 14.24
N GLY A 980 15.28 -4.46 12.91
CA GLY A 980 15.25 -5.73 12.16
C GLY A 980 13.99 -6.57 12.33
N VAL A 981 12.92 -6.01 12.91
CA VAL A 981 11.68 -6.75 13.21
C VAL A 981 10.75 -6.78 11.99
N LEU A 982 10.65 -7.95 11.36
CA LEU A 982 9.74 -8.20 10.23
C LEU A 982 8.37 -8.68 10.74
N LYS A 983 7.30 -7.97 10.37
CA LYS A 983 5.91 -8.35 10.71
C LYS A 983 5.21 -8.94 9.49
N TYR A 984 4.87 -10.22 9.56
CA TYR A 984 4.24 -10.94 8.45
C TYR A 984 2.72 -11.01 8.59
N PRO A 985 1.95 -10.57 7.58
CA PRO A 985 0.51 -10.85 7.53
C PRO A 985 0.20 -12.36 7.56
N PRO A 986 -0.95 -12.78 8.12
CA PRO A 986 -1.28 -14.19 8.32
C PRO A 986 -1.48 -14.97 7.01
N TYR A 987 -1.71 -14.27 5.89
CA TYR A 987 -1.95 -14.87 4.58
C TYR A 987 -0.68 -15.25 3.80
N LEU A 988 0.53 -14.86 4.25
CA LEU A 988 1.77 -15.24 3.54
C LEU A 988 2.09 -16.71 3.81
N SER A 989 2.54 -17.43 2.78
CA SER A 989 3.02 -18.79 2.94
C SER A 989 4.29 -18.87 3.80
N GLU A 990 4.51 -20.02 4.44
CA GLU A 990 5.75 -20.31 5.18
C GLU A 990 6.99 -20.35 4.26
N ALA A 991 6.81 -20.59 2.96
CA ALA A 991 7.88 -20.48 1.98
C ALA A 991 8.27 -19.01 1.74
N ALA A 992 7.28 -18.12 1.58
CA ALA A 992 7.51 -16.68 1.42
C ALA A 992 8.14 -16.06 2.68
N LYS A 993 7.61 -16.36 3.88
CA LYS A 993 8.19 -15.88 5.15
C LYS A 993 9.65 -16.34 5.31
N SER A 994 9.94 -17.59 4.96
CA SER A 994 11.29 -18.16 5.04
C SER A 994 12.28 -17.48 4.08
N ILE A 995 11.90 -17.22 2.82
CA ILE A 995 12.83 -16.58 1.90
C ILE A 995 13.09 -15.13 2.30
N ILE A 996 12.06 -14.40 2.70
CA ILE A 996 12.17 -13.00 3.15
C ILE A 996 13.06 -12.90 4.38
N SER A 997 12.85 -13.75 5.40
CA SER A 997 13.65 -13.72 6.63
C SER A 997 15.12 -14.08 6.39
N LYS A 998 15.41 -14.99 5.46
CA LYS A 998 16.78 -15.39 5.10
C LYS A 998 17.50 -14.35 4.24
N LEU A 999 16.79 -13.62 3.38
CA LEU A 999 17.33 -12.51 2.59
C LEU A 999 17.55 -11.25 3.46
N CYS A 1000 16.63 -10.98 4.40
CA CYS A 1000 16.69 -9.84 5.30
C CYS A 1000 17.36 -10.15 6.64
N ARG A 1001 18.40 -11.01 6.65
CA ARG A 1001 19.23 -11.19 7.86
C ARG A 1001 20.01 -9.91 8.17
N PRO A 1002 20.08 -9.46 9.44
CA PRO A 1002 20.79 -8.23 9.78
C PRO A 1002 22.27 -8.26 9.41
N ARG A 1003 22.93 -9.42 9.56
CA ARG A 1003 24.35 -9.63 9.24
C ARG A 1003 24.53 -10.00 7.77
N PRO A 1004 25.35 -9.26 6.99
CA PRO A 1004 25.51 -9.49 5.55
C PRO A 1004 26.04 -10.88 5.18
N GLY A 1005 26.94 -11.45 5.99
CA GLY A 1005 27.53 -12.77 5.73
C GLY A 1005 26.55 -13.93 5.88
N GLN A 1006 25.46 -13.73 6.65
CA GLN A 1006 24.42 -14.74 6.90
C GLN A 1006 23.23 -14.64 5.91
N ARG A 1007 23.25 -13.69 4.97
CA ARG A 1007 22.15 -13.52 4.01
C ARG A 1007 22.20 -14.60 2.95
N LEU A 1008 21.05 -15.21 2.69
CA LEU A 1008 20.87 -16.11 1.55
C LEU A 1008 21.27 -15.39 0.26
N GLY A 1009 22.14 -16.01 -0.55
CA GLY A 1009 22.73 -15.36 -1.72
C GLY A 1009 24.16 -14.87 -1.50
N ASN A 1010 24.58 -14.64 -0.24
CA ASN A 1010 25.95 -14.27 0.12
C ASN A 1010 26.73 -15.37 0.89
N THR A 1011 26.06 -16.49 1.18
CA THR A 1011 26.62 -17.74 1.75
C THR A 1011 27.56 -18.46 0.76
N LYS A 1012 28.06 -19.65 1.12
CA LYS A 1012 29.05 -20.42 0.33
C LYS A 1012 28.63 -20.68 -1.12
N ASN A 1013 27.37 -21.02 -1.37
CA ASN A 1013 26.89 -21.29 -2.74
C ASN A 1013 26.39 -20.02 -3.46
N GLY A 1014 26.47 -18.86 -2.79
CA GLY A 1014 26.03 -17.58 -3.30
C GLY A 1014 24.58 -17.59 -3.77
N ILE A 1015 24.32 -16.97 -4.92
CA ILE A 1015 22.98 -16.87 -5.49
C ILE A 1015 22.33 -18.22 -5.86
N LYS A 1016 23.11 -19.32 -5.92
CA LYS A 1016 22.55 -20.65 -6.13
C LYS A 1016 21.61 -21.05 -4.99
N ASP A 1017 21.90 -20.68 -3.75
CA ASP A 1017 21.03 -20.98 -2.61
C ASP A 1017 19.67 -20.26 -2.70
N VAL A 1018 19.66 -19.06 -3.30
CA VAL A 1018 18.41 -18.32 -3.58
C VAL A 1018 17.57 -19.11 -4.59
N ARG A 1019 18.18 -19.61 -5.67
CA ARG A 1019 17.48 -20.38 -6.71
C ARG A 1019 16.87 -21.71 -6.21
N HIS A 1020 17.56 -22.38 -5.28
CA HIS A 1020 17.13 -23.65 -4.71
C HIS A 1020 16.17 -23.50 -3.53
N HIS A 1021 15.90 -22.29 -3.06
CA HIS A 1021 14.97 -22.08 -1.97
C HIS A 1021 13.56 -22.56 -2.36
N ARG A 1022 12.87 -23.26 -1.44
CA ARG A 1022 11.55 -23.88 -1.66
C ARG A 1022 10.46 -22.96 -2.21
N TRP A 1023 10.61 -21.64 -2.04
CA TRP A 1023 9.70 -20.63 -2.59
C TRP A 1023 9.75 -20.56 -4.13
N PHE A 1024 10.87 -20.97 -4.74
CA PHE A 1024 11.04 -21.11 -6.19
C PHE A 1024 10.81 -22.54 -6.69
N SER A 1025 10.19 -23.43 -5.91
CA SER A 1025 10.03 -24.87 -6.27
C SER A 1025 9.31 -25.11 -7.60
N SER A 1026 8.42 -24.20 -8.02
CA SER A 1026 7.71 -24.27 -9.29
C SER A 1026 8.46 -23.62 -10.46
N MET A 1027 9.60 -22.97 -10.22
CA MET A 1027 10.33 -22.19 -11.22
C MET A 1027 11.30 -23.06 -12.03
N ASN A 1028 11.12 -23.09 -13.35
CA ASN A 1028 12.09 -23.69 -14.26
C ASN A 1028 13.09 -22.63 -14.75
N TRP A 1029 14.23 -22.55 -14.05
CA TRP A 1029 15.29 -21.56 -14.33
C TRP A 1029 15.87 -21.65 -15.75
N HIS A 1030 15.96 -22.85 -16.34
CA HIS A 1030 16.45 -23.00 -17.71
C HIS A 1030 15.47 -22.37 -18.70
N LYS A 1031 14.18 -22.74 -18.63
CA LYS A 1031 13.13 -22.15 -19.48
C LYS A 1031 13.00 -20.64 -19.29
N LEU A 1032 13.23 -20.14 -18.07
CA LEU A 1032 13.27 -18.71 -17.80
C LEU A 1032 14.38 -18.02 -18.63
N ARG A 1033 15.61 -18.53 -18.58
CA ARG A 1033 16.78 -17.96 -19.29
C ARG A 1033 16.64 -17.98 -20.81
N VAL A 1034 16.05 -19.04 -21.36
CA VAL A 1034 15.83 -19.15 -22.83
C VAL A 1034 14.55 -18.45 -23.31
N GLY A 1035 13.83 -17.76 -22.43
CA GLY A 1035 12.62 -17.00 -22.81
C GLY A 1035 11.42 -17.88 -23.18
N GLN A 1036 11.36 -19.13 -22.71
CA GLN A 1036 10.33 -20.12 -23.06
C GLN A 1036 9.24 -20.28 -21.99
N LEU A 1037 9.32 -19.55 -20.87
CA LEU A 1037 8.26 -19.55 -19.87
C LEU A 1037 7.15 -18.58 -20.28
N ASN A 1038 5.90 -19.05 -20.17
CA ASN A 1038 4.75 -18.16 -20.26
C ASN A 1038 4.72 -17.27 -19.02
N ALA A 1039 5.02 -16.00 -19.20
CA ALA A 1039 5.13 -15.05 -18.10
C ALA A 1039 3.73 -14.75 -17.52
N PRO A 1040 3.45 -15.06 -16.23
CA PRO A 1040 2.15 -14.79 -15.61
C PRO A 1040 1.84 -13.29 -15.50
N THR A 1041 2.87 -12.45 -15.60
CA THR A 1041 2.83 -10.98 -15.67
C THR A 1041 2.20 -10.44 -16.95
N VAL A 1042 2.07 -11.21 -18.03
CA VAL A 1042 1.38 -10.77 -19.26
C VAL A 1042 -0.04 -10.29 -18.96
N ARG A 1043 -0.71 -10.88 -17.96
CA ARG A 1043 -2.05 -10.45 -17.52
C ARG A 1043 -2.10 -9.04 -16.92
N LEU A 1044 -0.95 -8.45 -16.58
CA LEU A 1044 -0.82 -7.09 -16.07
C LEU A 1044 -0.63 -6.04 -17.18
N ILE A 1045 -0.35 -6.49 -18.42
CA ILE A 1045 -0.09 -5.61 -19.57
C ILE A 1045 -1.42 -5.28 -20.25
N ARG A 1046 -1.70 -3.99 -20.43
CA ARG A 1046 -2.90 -3.50 -21.14
C ARG A 1046 -2.70 -3.61 -22.65
N LYS A 1047 -3.78 -3.90 -23.37
CA LYS A 1047 -3.82 -3.87 -24.84
C LYS A 1047 -4.13 -2.46 -25.33
N GLY A 1048 -3.44 -1.98 -26.35
CA GLY A 1048 -3.64 -0.66 -26.95
C GLY A 1048 -2.37 -0.13 -27.62
N PRO A 1049 -2.27 1.19 -27.84
CA PRO A 1049 -1.04 1.83 -28.31
C PRO A 1049 0.17 1.44 -27.46
N CYS A 1050 1.37 1.43 -28.05
CA CYS A 1050 2.58 0.95 -27.41
C CYS A 1050 2.91 1.66 -26.07
N TYR A 1051 2.40 2.87 -25.86
CA TYR A 1051 2.56 3.68 -24.66
C TYR A 1051 1.41 3.58 -23.64
N ILE A 1052 0.43 2.70 -23.84
CA ILE A 1052 -0.78 2.63 -22.98
C ILE A 1052 -0.49 2.21 -21.52
N ASN A 1053 0.67 1.60 -21.28
CA ASN A 1053 1.10 1.18 -19.95
C ASN A 1053 1.90 2.26 -19.21
N PHE A 1054 1.96 3.49 -19.74
CA PHE A 1054 2.68 4.63 -19.16
C PHE A 1054 1.72 5.79 -18.84
N ASP A 1055 2.08 6.56 -17.82
CA ASP A 1055 1.40 7.82 -17.50
C ASP A 1055 1.58 8.82 -18.64
N ARG A 1056 0.64 9.76 -18.78
CA ARG A 1056 0.72 10.82 -19.80
C ARG A 1056 1.29 12.10 -19.17
N PHE A 1057 2.29 12.70 -19.81
CA PHE A 1057 2.95 13.92 -19.34
C PHE A 1057 2.82 15.04 -20.38
N PRO A 1058 2.72 16.32 -19.95
CA PRO A 1058 2.66 17.45 -20.88
C PRO A 1058 4.00 17.64 -21.61
N ALA A 1059 3.97 18.25 -22.80
CA ALA A 1059 5.18 18.66 -23.50
C ALA A 1059 6.05 19.59 -22.64
N ASP A 1060 7.37 19.43 -22.70
CA ASP A 1060 8.32 20.29 -22.00
C ASP A 1060 8.65 21.46 -22.92
N GLN A 1061 8.21 22.65 -22.53
CA GLN A 1061 8.47 23.89 -23.26
C GLN A 1061 9.78 24.56 -22.81
N THR A 1062 10.42 24.06 -21.75
CA THR A 1062 11.64 24.65 -21.20
C THR A 1062 12.88 24.21 -21.99
N LYS A 1063 13.58 25.18 -22.57
CA LYS A 1063 14.82 24.93 -23.32
C LYS A 1063 16.01 24.97 -22.36
N ALA A 1064 16.74 23.87 -22.24
CA ALA A 1064 17.96 23.84 -21.43
C ALA A 1064 19.04 24.74 -22.05
N GLU A 1065 19.88 25.32 -21.21
CA GLU A 1065 21.03 26.11 -21.64
C GLU A 1065 22.15 25.24 -22.22
N GLU A 1066 23.03 25.88 -22.99
CA GLU A 1066 24.19 25.21 -23.60
C GLU A 1066 25.30 24.97 -22.58
N GLU A 1067 26.06 23.91 -22.77
CA GLU A 1067 27.15 23.51 -21.89
C GLU A 1067 28.30 22.92 -22.74
N PHE A 1068 29.50 23.51 -22.61
CA PHE A 1068 30.63 23.33 -23.52
C PHE A 1068 31.93 22.87 -22.84
N SER A 1069 31.90 22.47 -21.56
CA SER A 1069 33.11 22.06 -20.83
C SER A 1069 33.75 20.77 -21.36
N GLY A 1070 33.06 20.00 -22.20
CA GLY A 1070 33.63 18.88 -22.96
C GLY A 1070 33.80 17.57 -22.17
N TRP A 1071 33.33 17.51 -20.93
CA TRP A 1071 33.34 16.29 -20.09
C TRP A 1071 32.61 15.10 -20.75
N ASP A 1072 31.67 15.39 -21.64
CA ASP A 1072 30.82 14.44 -22.33
C ASP A 1072 31.39 13.99 -23.69
N ARG A 1073 32.71 14.13 -23.93
CA ARG A 1073 33.35 13.79 -25.22
C ARG A 1073 33.02 12.37 -25.72
N ASP A 1074 32.86 11.43 -24.81
CA ASP A 1074 32.68 10.02 -25.15
C ASP A 1074 31.21 9.65 -25.42
N PHE A 1075 30.26 10.58 -25.28
CA PHE A 1075 28.86 10.47 -25.73
C PHE A 1075 28.73 10.92 -27.18
#